data_AF-A0AA36I487-F1
#
_entry.id   AF-A0AA36I487-F1
#
_cell.length_a   1.000
_cell.length_b   1.000
_cell.length_c   1.000
_cell.angle_alpha   90.00
_cell.angle_beta   90.00
_cell.angle_gamma   90.00
#
_symmetry.space_group_name_H-M   'P 1'
#
loop_
_entity.id
_entity.type
_entity.pdbx_description
1 polymer ?
#
loop_
_entity_poly.entity_id
_entity_poly.type
_entity_poly.pdbx_seq_one_letter_code
_entity_poly.pdbx_strand_id
1 'polypeptide(L)'
;MRSFLALPDLARAVHTLILRRKPVQKPGTFAIWNLASFHAKILKVATTVASITGAKLDMQSSVRGYELADPKFKGFSLSTAAFRETFGFEFQWDLQSTLSEFDANMPDSAMPKGSHAPAKNSAGDSIACPVCGSTDSQLVVDLGEQPFANHFVNDTEEALESPRFPLKLVRCRVCNHYHLSQVASRSELFEHYLYRSGTSSTLKAHFDWLAGKVQEESGNLKSGSVLEIACNDGSQLDSFKALGWKTYGVDPAKNIAEIAQKAHTVRVGFWPLDFPELPKGDALTAITAQNVFAHVPQPVDFLKGCAKVMGPKTKLYIQTSQCNMQQLGQFDTMYHEHISFFTGHSFKKAADLAGLEIVKFETVPIHGESCLVTMEKSGDNKDNSLEKRLATERRDGVTSDFFAERFRSRAIAIRDWVTREIRAFRSKGYVVGAYGAAAKGMTLLHFILGASQCEEQFLDFVLDDADLKQGTFCPGTEIPVFPSAHLQTLVVPLRRPVAILVLAWNFFDEIAKKIAHFGLRKRESITTIVPFPEPAVVRLQKDGTHRTLRAMPNDCTSVPNVLRNESRSKTVLVTHARNEDMLMPFFIIQHAPMFDEAFLIDFESTDRTVQLVADYAPACWRVVNSSQGQVFDAEVLDQQVSQIESWYPNDWVMALTVTEFLIFPNMRARLFRRQLEDPSPTILKHQALFMQGYDGVPLRHFRSLLKQRHVWVKSTWFYNRVMHRQTTNHIYGPGRHEYNFHGRGKDTATRLVNTEGFIAKWHWTPWPESAERIVHVGATIPKSDVDRKRGFQHTANLLAGLEGIHKTKDHEIGLELEELQDLCDDESHPDEDREHVPAVFFREIGGVCHA
;
A
#
# COMPACT_ATOMS: atom_id res chain seq x y z
N MET A 1 10.21 -26.06 -10.23
CA MET A 1 10.72 -26.74 -11.42
C MET A 1 10.91 -25.73 -12.57
N ARG A 2 11.89 -24.81 -12.47
CA ARG A 2 12.17 -23.77 -13.50
C ARG A 2 12.58 -24.40 -14.84
N SER A 3 12.01 -23.97 -15.96
CA SER A 3 12.57 -24.17 -17.32
C SER A 3 11.76 -23.44 -18.39
N PHE A 4 12.09 -22.18 -18.61
CA PHE A 4 12.34 -21.67 -19.95
C PHE A 4 13.60 -20.81 -19.77
N LEU A 5 14.72 -21.25 -20.36
CA LEU A 5 15.82 -20.32 -20.59
C LEU A 5 15.24 -19.28 -21.54
N ALA A 6 15.24 -18.00 -21.15
CA ALA A 6 14.96 -16.95 -22.11
C ALA A 6 15.96 -17.12 -23.27
N LEU A 7 15.59 -16.80 -24.51
CA LEU A 7 16.49 -16.91 -25.68
C LEU A 7 17.89 -16.29 -25.43
N PRO A 8 18.03 -15.19 -24.66
CA PRO A 8 19.35 -14.68 -24.23
C PRO A 8 20.16 -15.65 -23.37
N ASP A 9 19.52 -16.48 -22.56
CA ASP A 9 20.20 -17.52 -21.77
C ASP A 9 20.60 -18.73 -22.62
N LEU A 10 19.86 -19.04 -23.69
CA LEU A 10 20.28 -19.99 -24.71
C LEU A 10 21.52 -19.48 -25.46
N ALA A 11 21.54 -18.20 -25.83
CA ALA A 11 22.69 -17.55 -26.45
C ALA A 11 23.91 -17.54 -25.52
N ARG A 12 23.73 -17.21 -24.23
CA ARG A 12 24.78 -17.32 -23.21
C ARG A 12 25.30 -18.76 -23.05
N ALA A 13 24.42 -19.75 -23.10
CA ALA A 13 24.80 -21.16 -23.01
C ALA A 13 25.62 -21.61 -24.24
N VAL A 14 25.23 -21.21 -25.45
CA VAL A 14 25.95 -21.50 -26.70
C VAL A 14 27.32 -20.81 -26.72
N HIS A 15 27.40 -19.55 -26.31
CA HIS A 15 28.66 -18.80 -26.20
C HIS A 15 29.64 -19.42 -25.21
N THR A 16 29.17 -19.86 -24.04
CA THR A 16 30.00 -20.53 -23.03
C THR A 16 30.60 -21.85 -23.55
N LEU A 17 29.91 -22.53 -24.46
CA LEU A 17 30.39 -23.75 -25.12
C LEU A 17 31.41 -23.46 -26.23
N ILE A 18 31.30 -22.31 -26.90
CA ILE A 18 32.23 -21.86 -27.96
C ILE A 18 33.58 -21.44 -27.36
N LEU A 19 33.59 -20.68 -26.25
CA LEU A 19 34.83 -20.17 -25.64
C LEU A 19 35.71 -21.23 -24.96
N ARG A 20 35.17 -22.41 -24.64
CA ARG A 20 35.93 -23.48 -23.95
C ARG A 20 36.74 -24.39 -24.88
N ARG A 21 36.76 -24.15 -26.20
CA ARG A 21 37.56 -24.93 -27.16
C ARG A 21 38.76 -24.15 -27.69
N LYS A 22 39.95 -24.76 -27.66
CA LYS A 22 41.06 -24.37 -28.55
C LYS A 22 40.65 -24.64 -30.01
N PRO A 23 41.03 -23.78 -30.96
CA PRO A 23 40.46 -23.77 -32.30
C PRO A 23 41.01 -24.92 -33.14
N VAL A 24 40.17 -25.87 -33.49
CA VAL A 24 40.36 -26.67 -34.70
C VAL A 24 39.05 -26.58 -35.48
N GLN A 25 38.97 -25.58 -36.35
CA GLN A 25 37.84 -25.34 -37.23
C GLN A 25 38.03 -26.12 -38.55
N LYS A 26 36.98 -26.80 -39.00
CA LYS A 26 36.64 -26.81 -40.42
C LYS A 26 35.51 -25.78 -40.63
N PRO A 27 35.53 -24.97 -41.70
CA PRO A 27 34.49 -23.99 -41.96
C PRO A 27 33.15 -24.67 -42.22
N GLY A 28 32.07 -24.19 -41.59
CA GLY A 28 30.68 -24.55 -41.95
C GLY A 28 29.92 -25.48 -40.99
N THR A 29 30.57 -26.09 -40.01
CA THR A 29 29.89 -26.95 -39.02
C THR A 29 30.44 -26.71 -37.62
N PHE A 30 29.70 -26.01 -36.76
CA PHE A 30 29.92 -26.11 -35.31
C PHE A 30 29.01 -27.19 -34.75
N ALA A 31 29.62 -28.24 -34.22
CA ALA A 31 28.89 -29.26 -33.50
C ALA A 31 29.02 -28.97 -32.00
N ILE A 32 27.87 -28.79 -31.34
CA ILE A 32 27.78 -28.54 -29.90
C ILE A 32 28.04 -29.86 -29.19
N TRP A 33 29.23 -30.04 -28.65
CA TRP A 33 29.57 -31.21 -27.85
C TRP A 33 29.88 -30.76 -26.43
N ASN A 34 29.42 -31.55 -25.47
CA ASN A 34 29.72 -31.45 -24.04
C ASN A 34 28.74 -30.60 -23.21
N LEU A 35 27.64 -31.22 -22.80
CA LEU A 35 26.92 -30.85 -21.58
C LEU A 35 26.82 -32.13 -20.74
N ALA A 36 27.77 -32.36 -19.85
CA ALA A 36 27.91 -33.57 -19.05
C ALA A 36 26.83 -33.78 -17.96
N SER A 37 25.61 -33.25 -18.16
CA SER A 37 24.52 -33.35 -17.18
C SER A 37 23.17 -33.20 -17.87
N PHE A 38 22.64 -34.29 -18.42
CA PHE A 38 21.34 -34.26 -19.10
C PHE A 38 20.16 -34.43 -18.13
N HIS A 39 19.34 -33.38 -18.04
CA HIS A 39 17.96 -33.37 -17.57
C HIS A 39 17.02 -33.37 -18.80
N ALA A 40 15.84 -34.02 -18.72
CA ALA A 40 14.86 -34.18 -19.82
C ALA A 40 14.39 -32.88 -20.53
N LYS A 41 14.72 -31.72 -19.97
CA LYS A 41 14.30 -30.40 -20.43
C LYS A 41 15.15 -29.87 -21.59
N ILE A 42 16.45 -30.22 -21.62
CA ILE A 42 17.37 -29.79 -22.69
C ILE A 42 17.07 -30.55 -24.00
N LEU A 43 16.72 -31.84 -23.91
CA LEU A 43 16.29 -32.62 -25.07
C LEU A 43 15.02 -32.04 -25.71
N LYS A 44 14.09 -31.55 -24.88
CA LYS A 44 12.88 -30.88 -25.34
C LYS A 44 13.20 -29.59 -26.08
N VAL A 45 14.11 -28.76 -25.54
CA VAL A 45 14.61 -27.54 -26.22
C VAL A 45 15.27 -27.87 -27.55
N ALA A 46 16.15 -28.87 -27.58
CA ALA A 46 16.86 -29.25 -28.79
C ALA A 46 15.90 -29.76 -29.88
N THR A 47 14.85 -30.48 -29.47
CA THR A 47 13.80 -30.97 -30.38
C THR A 47 12.91 -29.83 -30.88
N THR A 48 12.61 -28.83 -30.03
CA THR A 48 11.88 -27.61 -30.42
C THR A 48 12.69 -26.76 -31.40
N VAL A 49 14.00 -26.58 -31.16
CA VAL A 49 14.87 -25.85 -32.10
C VAL A 49 14.98 -26.61 -33.43
N ALA A 50 15.16 -27.94 -33.40
CA ALA A 50 15.16 -28.78 -34.59
C ALA A 50 13.84 -28.70 -35.37
N SER A 51 12.68 -28.67 -34.69
CA SER A 51 11.38 -28.55 -35.35
C SER A 51 11.15 -27.18 -35.98
N ILE A 52 11.68 -26.11 -35.38
CA ILE A 52 11.55 -24.75 -35.90
C ILE A 52 12.51 -24.51 -37.09
N THR A 53 13.72 -25.08 -37.03
CA THR A 53 14.79 -24.83 -38.02
C THR A 53 14.87 -25.86 -39.14
N GLY A 54 14.12 -26.97 -39.04
CA GLY A 54 14.30 -28.14 -39.90
C GLY A 54 15.64 -28.86 -39.71
N ALA A 55 16.47 -28.46 -38.74
CA ALA A 55 17.77 -29.07 -38.49
C ALA A 55 17.62 -30.50 -37.95
N LYS A 56 18.35 -31.46 -38.54
CA LYS A 56 18.42 -32.83 -38.00
C LYS A 56 19.12 -32.83 -36.64
N LEU A 57 18.43 -33.36 -35.63
CA LEU A 57 19.01 -33.63 -34.32
C LEU A 57 19.77 -34.97 -34.38
N ASP A 58 21.10 -34.93 -34.33
CA ASP A 58 21.92 -36.16 -34.32
C ASP A 58 22.40 -36.47 -32.90
N MET A 59 21.93 -37.58 -32.34
CA MET A 59 22.22 -38.05 -30.99
C MET A 59 23.43 -38.98 -31.04
N GLN A 60 24.65 -38.45 -31.02
CA GLN A 60 25.84 -39.31 -31.14
C GLN A 60 26.15 -40.06 -29.84
N SER A 61 26.33 -41.37 -29.96
CA SER A 61 26.70 -42.27 -28.86
C SER A 61 28.19 -42.58 -28.78
N SER A 62 29.02 -42.21 -29.77
CA SER A 62 30.46 -42.42 -29.68
C SER A 62 31.27 -41.56 -30.66
N VAL A 63 32.34 -40.92 -30.16
CA VAL A 63 33.43 -40.39 -30.97
C VAL A 63 34.70 -41.13 -30.53
N ARG A 64 35.34 -41.86 -31.46
CA ARG A 64 36.60 -42.58 -31.20
C ARG A 64 37.70 -41.58 -30.86
N GLY A 65 38.39 -41.79 -29.73
CA GLY A 65 39.62 -41.08 -29.38
C GLY A 65 39.69 -40.51 -27.95
N TYR A 66 38.63 -40.64 -27.15
CA TYR A 66 38.64 -40.22 -25.75
C TYR A 66 38.05 -41.31 -24.85
N GLU A 67 38.89 -41.98 -24.06
CA GLU A 67 38.42 -42.79 -22.95
C GLU A 67 37.88 -41.87 -21.85
N LEU A 68 36.58 -41.62 -21.89
CA LEU A 68 35.78 -41.21 -20.75
C LEU A 68 34.91 -42.42 -20.39
N ALA A 69 35.45 -43.29 -19.53
CA ALA A 69 34.70 -44.37 -18.90
C ALA A 69 33.68 -43.79 -17.89
N ASP A 70 32.70 -43.01 -18.36
CA ASP A 70 31.53 -42.60 -17.58
C ASP A 70 30.26 -43.08 -18.31
N PRO A 71 29.38 -43.88 -17.70
CA PRO A 71 28.10 -44.31 -18.26
C PRO A 71 27.10 -43.18 -18.59
N LYS A 72 27.50 -41.90 -18.51
CA LYS A 72 26.69 -40.67 -18.57
C LYS A 72 26.86 -39.82 -19.84
N PHE A 73 27.17 -40.39 -21.00
CA PHE A 73 27.33 -39.61 -22.24
C PHE A 73 26.09 -39.63 -23.17
N LYS A 74 25.43 -38.46 -23.39
CA LYS A 74 24.45 -38.23 -24.47
C LYS A 74 24.45 -36.76 -24.93
N GLY A 75 25.32 -36.36 -25.86
CA GLY A 75 25.26 -35.05 -26.52
C GLY A 75 24.32 -35.03 -27.74
N PHE A 76 23.95 -33.85 -28.24
CA PHE A 76 23.27 -33.67 -29.52
C PHE A 76 23.98 -32.59 -30.34
N SER A 77 23.93 -32.67 -31.67
CA SER A 77 24.41 -31.62 -32.57
C SER A 77 23.27 -31.00 -33.38
N LEU A 78 23.39 -29.70 -33.71
CA LEU A 78 22.48 -28.96 -34.59
C LEU A 78 23.28 -28.38 -35.75
N SER A 79 22.69 -28.35 -36.95
CA SER A 79 23.31 -27.74 -38.13
C SER A 79 23.34 -26.22 -37.99
N THR A 80 24.53 -25.65 -37.89
CA THR A 80 24.68 -24.19 -37.87
C THR A 80 24.20 -23.54 -39.15
N ALA A 81 24.41 -24.16 -40.31
CA ALA A 81 23.97 -23.60 -41.59
C ALA A 81 22.44 -23.42 -41.64
N ALA A 82 21.67 -24.43 -41.20
CA ALA A 82 20.21 -24.36 -41.16
C ALA A 82 19.71 -23.33 -40.13
N PHE A 83 20.41 -23.20 -38.99
CA PHE A 83 20.10 -22.20 -37.98
C PHE A 83 20.33 -20.77 -38.51
N ARG A 84 21.45 -20.55 -39.22
CA ARG A 84 21.77 -19.27 -39.86
C ARG A 84 20.75 -18.89 -40.93
N GLU A 85 20.38 -19.86 -41.78
CA GLU A 85 19.42 -19.66 -42.88
C GLU A 85 18.01 -19.36 -42.37
N THR A 86 17.56 -20.02 -41.30
CA THR A 86 16.21 -19.83 -40.74
C THR A 86 16.04 -18.49 -40.03
N PHE A 87 17.07 -18.04 -39.31
CA PHE A 87 16.97 -16.85 -38.45
C PHE A 87 17.77 -15.64 -38.97
N GLY A 88 18.35 -15.72 -40.18
CA GLY A 88 19.15 -14.64 -40.76
C GLY A 88 20.32 -14.21 -39.88
N PHE A 89 20.97 -15.16 -39.20
CA PHE A 89 21.87 -14.89 -38.07
C PHE A 89 23.30 -15.39 -38.35
N GLU A 90 24.34 -14.59 -38.11
CA GLU A 90 25.74 -15.07 -38.06
C GLU A 90 26.27 -15.20 -36.62
N PHE A 91 26.98 -16.29 -36.33
CA PHE A 91 27.65 -16.46 -35.04
C PHE A 91 28.94 -15.65 -35.02
N GLN A 92 29.00 -14.62 -34.16
CA GLN A 92 30.19 -13.79 -33.95
C GLN A 92 31.13 -14.39 -32.89
N TRP A 93 32.35 -13.85 -32.83
CA TRP A 93 33.42 -14.39 -31.98
C TRP A 93 33.28 -14.06 -30.49
N ASP A 94 32.47 -13.05 -30.15
CA ASP A 94 32.22 -12.61 -28.77
C ASP A 94 30.73 -12.51 -28.45
N LEU A 95 30.40 -12.63 -27.15
CA LEU A 95 29.03 -12.65 -26.62
C LEU A 95 28.26 -11.40 -26.97
N GLN A 96 28.90 -10.24 -26.88
CA GLN A 96 28.24 -8.95 -27.02
C GLN A 96 27.77 -8.76 -28.46
N SER A 97 28.65 -9.09 -29.41
CA SER A 97 28.35 -9.05 -30.85
C SER A 97 27.31 -10.11 -31.24
N THR A 98 27.42 -11.32 -30.68
CA THR A 98 26.46 -12.42 -30.92
C THR A 98 25.07 -12.07 -30.40
N LEU A 99 24.95 -11.45 -29.23
CA LEU A 99 23.67 -10.99 -28.67
C LEU A 99 23.10 -9.82 -29.47
N SER A 100 23.94 -8.87 -29.87
CA SER A 100 23.51 -7.69 -30.63
C SER A 100 22.97 -8.06 -32.02
N GLU A 101 23.60 -9.02 -32.69
CA GLU A 101 23.16 -9.50 -34.00
C GLU A 101 21.90 -10.39 -33.91
N PHE A 102 21.71 -11.05 -32.76
CA PHE A 102 20.50 -11.82 -32.46
C PHE A 102 19.29 -10.92 -32.22
N ASP A 103 19.47 -9.83 -31.46
CA ASP A 103 18.43 -8.85 -31.22
C ASP A 103 18.07 -8.06 -32.50
N ALA A 104 19.02 -7.86 -33.41
CA ALA A 104 18.82 -7.10 -34.65
C ALA A 104 18.05 -7.86 -35.75
N ASN A 105 18.08 -9.20 -35.75
CA ASN A 105 17.56 -10.02 -36.87
C ASN A 105 16.39 -10.93 -36.51
N MET A 106 15.84 -10.82 -35.30
CA MET A 106 14.65 -11.59 -34.88
C MET A 106 13.40 -11.19 -35.69
N PRO A 107 12.79 -12.11 -36.47
CA PRO A 107 11.56 -11.79 -37.19
C PRO A 107 10.36 -11.67 -36.22
N ASP A 108 9.53 -10.63 -36.39
CA ASP A 108 8.34 -10.36 -35.57
C ASP A 108 7.38 -11.56 -35.44
N SER A 109 7.39 -12.46 -36.42
CA SER A 109 6.59 -13.69 -36.44
C SER A 109 7.04 -14.76 -35.44
N ALA A 110 8.20 -14.59 -34.80
CA ALA A 110 8.72 -15.49 -33.76
C ALA A 110 8.26 -15.11 -32.35
N MET A 111 7.56 -13.98 -32.17
CA MET A 111 6.81 -13.70 -30.94
C MET A 111 5.48 -14.45 -31.00
N PRO A 112 5.19 -15.38 -30.07
CA PRO A 112 3.92 -16.09 -30.11
C PRO A 112 2.78 -15.10 -29.88
N LYS A 113 1.98 -14.86 -30.92
CA LYS A 113 0.63 -14.29 -30.78
C LYS A 113 -0.17 -15.22 -29.85
N GLY A 114 -0.61 -14.70 -28.71
CA GLY A 114 -1.54 -15.41 -27.82
C GLY A 114 -0.95 -16.28 -26.71
N SER A 115 0.32 -16.13 -26.30
CA SER A 115 0.81 -16.81 -25.10
C SER A 115 0.48 -16.07 -23.80
N HIS A 116 -0.81 -15.93 -23.49
CA HIS A 116 -1.24 -15.96 -22.10
C HIS A 116 -1.20 -17.42 -21.64
N ALA A 117 -0.02 -17.90 -21.28
CA ALA A 117 0.07 -19.16 -20.54
C ALA A 117 -0.09 -18.84 -19.05
N PRO A 118 -1.14 -19.35 -18.37
CA PRO A 118 -1.23 -19.23 -16.93
C PRO A 118 -0.07 -20.02 -16.34
N ALA A 119 0.91 -19.32 -15.76
CA ALA A 119 1.91 -19.97 -14.94
C ALA A 119 1.19 -20.51 -13.69
N LYS A 120 0.74 -21.75 -13.72
CA LYS A 120 0.53 -22.52 -12.49
C LYS A 120 1.90 -22.81 -11.88
N ASN A 121 2.48 -21.82 -11.20
CA ASN A 121 3.45 -22.07 -10.15
C ASN A 121 2.77 -21.79 -8.81
N SER A 122 2.64 -22.85 -8.02
CA SER A 122 2.38 -22.78 -6.60
C SER A 122 3.31 -21.77 -5.94
N ALA A 123 2.74 -20.71 -5.36
CA ALA A 123 3.37 -19.77 -4.42
C ALA A 123 4.78 -19.24 -4.81
N GLY A 124 4.86 -18.15 -5.61
CA GLY A 124 6.14 -17.43 -5.80
C GLY A 124 6.30 -16.44 -6.98
N ASP A 125 5.25 -16.08 -7.73
CA ASP A 125 5.39 -15.35 -9.00
C ASP A 125 5.28 -13.81 -8.87
N SER A 126 6.37 -13.13 -8.52
CA SER A 126 6.55 -11.68 -8.75
C SER A 126 7.75 -11.45 -9.67
N ILE A 127 7.64 -10.50 -10.59
CA ILE A 127 8.82 -9.98 -11.32
C ILE A 127 9.87 -9.46 -10.33
N ALA A 128 11.14 -9.48 -10.74
CA ALA A 128 12.20 -8.79 -10.03
C ALA A 128 11.89 -7.28 -9.97
N CYS A 129 12.33 -6.62 -8.90
CA CYS A 129 12.09 -5.20 -8.71
C CYS A 129 12.59 -4.39 -9.92
N PRO A 130 11.74 -3.60 -10.60
CA PRO A 130 12.13 -2.87 -11.80
C PRO A 130 13.12 -1.72 -11.53
N VAL A 131 13.31 -1.35 -10.25
CA VAL A 131 14.27 -0.31 -9.85
C VAL A 131 15.63 -0.93 -9.52
N CYS A 132 15.70 -1.89 -8.58
CA CYS A 132 16.98 -2.40 -8.08
C CYS A 132 17.33 -3.83 -8.50
N GLY A 133 16.44 -4.54 -9.19
CA GLY A 133 16.64 -5.92 -9.64
C GLY A 133 16.50 -6.99 -8.54
N SER A 134 16.25 -6.61 -7.28
CA SER A 134 16.05 -7.58 -6.20
C SER A 134 14.80 -8.43 -6.41
N THR A 135 14.88 -9.71 -6.09
CA THR A 135 13.73 -10.63 -6.04
C THR A 135 13.07 -10.68 -4.65
N ASP A 136 13.66 -10.00 -3.65
CA ASP A 136 13.11 -9.92 -2.31
C ASP A 136 11.95 -8.92 -2.25
N SER A 137 10.74 -9.46 -2.23
CA SER A 137 9.50 -8.71 -2.31
C SER A 137 8.47 -9.22 -1.32
N GLN A 138 7.64 -8.30 -0.84
CA GLN A 138 6.51 -8.56 0.04
C GLN A 138 5.21 -8.32 -0.72
N LEU A 139 4.26 -9.25 -0.65
CA LEU A 139 2.89 -9.00 -1.11
C LEU A 139 2.25 -7.92 -0.24
N VAL A 140 1.75 -6.86 -0.87
CA VAL A 140 1.07 -5.75 -0.20
C VAL A 140 -0.44 -5.97 -0.24
N VAL A 141 -1.01 -6.13 -1.43
CA VAL A 141 -2.42 -6.47 -1.60
C VAL A 141 -2.63 -7.26 -2.89
N ASP A 142 -3.57 -8.20 -2.86
CA ASP A 142 -4.03 -8.97 -4.02
C ASP A 142 -5.48 -8.58 -4.31
N LEU A 143 -5.74 -7.95 -5.45
CA LEU A 143 -7.06 -7.52 -5.89
C LEU A 143 -7.74 -8.55 -6.82
N GLY A 144 -7.16 -9.74 -6.96
CA GLY A 144 -7.65 -10.80 -7.83
C GLY A 144 -7.32 -10.59 -9.30
N GLU A 145 -8.07 -11.24 -10.17
CA GLU A 145 -7.96 -11.08 -11.63
C GLU A 145 -8.95 -10.03 -12.13
N GLN A 146 -8.46 -9.03 -12.85
CA GLN A 146 -9.26 -7.91 -13.35
C GLN A 146 -9.02 -7.67 -14.84
N PRO A 147 -10.03 -7.22 -15.59
CA PRO A 147 -9.84 -6.87 -16.99
C PRO A 147 -8.99 -5.61 -17.15
N PHE A 148 -8.50 -5.36 -18.36
CA PHE A 148 -7.86 -4.09 -18.67
C PHE A 148 -8.84 -2.93 -18.47
N ALA A 149 -8.42 -1.97 -17.66
CA ALA A 149 -9.29 -0.90 -17.16
C ALA A 149 -9.83 0.04 -18.26
N ASN A 150 -9.23 0.05 -19.45
CA ASN A 150 -9.61 0.87 -20.60
C ASN A 150 -10.18 0.06 -21.79
N HIS A 151 -10.50 -1.22 -21.63
CA HIS A 151 -11.08 -2.07 -22.70
C HIS A 151 -12.60 -1.89 -22.85
N PHE A 152 -13.02 -0.68 -23.24
CA PHE A 152 -14.44 -0.34 -23.45
C PHE A 152 -14.88 -0.73 -24.86
N VAL A 153 -15.94 -1.52 -24.98
CA VAL A 153 -16.48 -2.02 -26.25
C VAL A 153 -18.00 -1.81 -26.33
N ASN A 154 -18.54 -1.75 -27.55
CA ASN A 154 -19.96 -1.47 -27.79
C ASN A 154 -20.83 -2.74 -27.84
N ASP A 155 -20.21 -3.92 -27.81
CA ASP A 155 -20.88 -5.21 -27.73
C ASP A 155 -20.85 -5.76 -26.29
N THR A 156 -22.00 -6.23 -25.79
CA THR A 156 -22.11 -6.70 -24.41
C THR A 156 -21.44 -8.05 -24.20
N GLU A 157 -21.46 -8.95 -25.20
CA GLU A 157 -20.81 -10.26 -25.09
C GLU A 157 -19.29 -10.09 -25.07
N GLU A 158 -18.74 -9.26 -25.96
CA GLU A 158 -17.31 -8.91 -25.98
C GLU A 158 -16.87 -8.23 -24.67
N ALA A 159 -17.71 -7.35 -24.11
CA ALA A 159 -17.41 -6.71 -22.83
C ALA A 159 -17.30 -7.75 -21.71
N LEU A 160 -18.21 -8.72 -21.64
CA LEU A 160 -18.20 -9.80 -20.65
C LEU A 160 -16.99 -10.73 -20.81
N GLU A 161 -16.55 -10.98 -22.05
CA GLU A 161 -15.40 -11.81 -22.37
C GLU A 161 -14.04 -11.10 -22.22
N SER A 162 -14.03 -9.84 -21.75
CA SER A 162 -12.80 -9.07 -21.54
C SER A 162 -11.73 -9.89 -20.78
N PRO A 163 -10.52 -10.07 -21.37
CA PRO A 163 -9.45 -10.84 -20.74
C PRO A 163 -9.09 -10.29 -19.35
N ARG A 164 -8.96 -11.18 -18.37
CA ARG A 164 -8.61 -10.82 -16.98
C ARG A 164 -7.17 -11.20 -16.66
N PHE A 165 -6.52 -10.35 -15.89
CA PHE A 165 -5.12 -10.52 -15.49
C PHE A 165 -4.94 -10.28 -13.99
N PRO A 166 -4.02 -11.01 -13.33
CA PRO A 166 -3.73 -10.80 -11.92
C PRO A 166 -3.32 -9.35 -11.61
N LEU A 167 -3.91 -8.77 -10.58
CA LEU A 167 -3.60 -7.42 -10.11
C LEU A 167 -3.15 -7.47 -8.65
N LYS A 168 -1.84 -7.63 -8.46
CA LYS A 168 -1.21 -7.72 -7.13
C LYS A 168 -0.12 -6.68 -6.99
N LEU A 169 -0.18 -5.92 -5.91
CA LEU A 169 0.86 -4.98 -5.51
C LEU A 169 1.87 -5.69 -4.62
N VAL A 170 3.15 -5.53 -4.92
CA VAL A 170 4.26 -5.99 -4.09
C VAL A 170 5.16 -4.81 -3.73
N ARG A 171 5.89 -4.92 -2.63
CA ARG A 171 6.93 -3.98 -2.21
C ARG A 171 8.28 -4.68 -2.20
N CYS A 172 9.27 -4.12 -2.89
CA CYS A 172 10.66 -4.56 -2.76
C CYS A 172 11.19 -4.20 -1.37
N ARG A 173 11.69 -5.18 -0.60
CA ARG A 173 12.24 -4.96 0.74
C ARG A 173 13.59 -4.23 0.74
N VAL A 174 14.29 -4.24 -0.39
CA VAL A 174 15.61 -3.63 -0.54
C VAL A 174 15.53 -2.13 -0.83
N CYS A 175 14.66 -1.70 -1.73
CA CYS A 175 14.58 -0.29 -2.14
C CYS A 175 13.24 0.39 -1.85
N ASN A 176 12.31 -0.31 -1.20
CA ASN A 176 10.96 0.18 -0.90
C ASN A 176 10.16 0.63 -2.14
N HIS A 177 10.49 0.06 -3.31
CA HIS A 177 9.71 0.26 -4.52
C HIS A 177 8.46 -0.60 -4.50
N TYR A 178 7.29 0.03 -4.66
CA TYR A 178 6.03 -0.69 -4.82
C TYR A 178 5.77 -0.86 -6.32
N HIS A 179 5.42 -2.07 -6.74
CA HIS A 179 5.15 -2.37 -8.15
C HIS A 179 4.17 -3.52 -8.30
N LEU A 180 3.57 -3.64 -9.49
CA LEU A 180 2.78 -4.81 -9.81
C LEU A 180 3.66 -6.06 -9.90
N SER A 181 3.13 -7.18 -9.44
CA SER A 181 3.78 -8.50 -9.52
C SER A 181 3.96 -9.00 -10.96
N GLN A 182 3.17 -8.45 -11.90
CA GLN A 182 3.17 -8.79 -13.32
C GLN A 182 3.04 -7.51 -14.16
N VAL A 183 3.56 -7.55 -15.38
CA VAL A 183 3.52 -6.43 -16.34
C VAL A 183 2.77 -6.89 -17.59
N ALA A 184 1.79 -6.10 -18.02
CA ALA A 184 1.11 -6.31 -19.30
C ALA A 184 1.96 -5.80 -20.48
N SER A 185 1.67 -6.27 -21.71
CA SER A 185 2.42 -5.83 -22.89
C SER A 185 2.21 -4.33 -23.16
N ARG A 186 3.29 -3.61 -23.49
CA ARG A 186 3.24 -2.16 -23.78
C ARG A 186 2.48 -1.84 -25.06
N SER A 187 2.60 -2.69 -26.08
CA SER A 187 1.95 -2.46 -27.38
C SER A 187 0.44 -2.55 -27.28
N GLU A 188 -0.06 -3.53 -26.52
CA GLU A 188 -1.49 -3.74 -26.27
C GLU A 188 -2.12 -2.58 -25.48
N LEU A 189 -1.34 -1.90 -24.63
CA LEU A 189 -1.84 -0.81 -23.78
C LEU A 189 -1.77 0.59 -24.43
N PHE A 190 -0.73 0.88 -25.23
CA PHE A 190 -0.39 2.27 -25.56
C PHE A 190 -0.32 2.61 -27.05
N GLU A 191 -0.38 1.65 -27.98
CA GLU A 191 -0.36 1.98 -29.43
C GLU A 191 -1.68 2.60 -29.91
N HIS A 192 -2.79 2.24 -29.27
CA HIS A 192 -4.12 2.82 -29.48
C HIS A 192 -4.69 3.36 -28.17
N TYR A 193 -4.28 4.58 -27.81
CA TYR A 193 -4.64 5.19 -26.53
C TYR A 193 -5.85 6.12 -26.67
N LEU A 194 -6.81 6.02 -25.74
CA LEU A 194 -8.09 6.75 -25.78
C LEU A 194 -8.11 8.03 -24.93
N TYR A 195 -7.03 8.31 -24.18
CA TYR A 195 -6.98 9.43 -23.24
C TYR A 195 -6.25 10.65 -23.83
N ARG A 196 -6.91 11.81 -23.80
CA ARG A 196 -6.38 13.11 -24.25
C ARG A 196 -6.25 14.09 -23.10
N SER A 197 -5.04 14.60 -22.89
CA SER A 197 -4.70 15.49 -21.78
C SER A 197 -5.33 16.87 -21.86
N GLY A 198 -5.54 17.43 -23.06
CA GLY A 198 -6.04 18.79 -23.28
C GLY A 198 -7.52 19.03 -23.02
N THR A 199 -8.25 18.05 -22.48
CA THR A 199 -9.72 18.10 -22.37
C THR A 199 -10.23 18.72 -21.06
N SER A 200 -9.38 18.88 -20.04
CA SER A 200 -9.74 19.41 -18.73
C SER A 200 -9.14 20.79 -18.48
N SER A 201 -9.95 21.74 -18.01
CA SER A 201 -9.50 23.07 -17.61
C SER A 201 -8.54 23.02 -16.40
N THR A 202 -8.73 22.05 -15.49
CA THR A 202 -7.83 21.81 -14.36
C THR A 202 -6.44 21.39 -14.82
N LEU A 203 -6.35 20.47 -15.81
CA LEU A 203 -5.06 20.06 -16.37
C LEU A 203 -4.37 21.19 -17.12
N LYS A 204 -5.11 21.98 -17.90
CA LYS A 204 -4.55 23.14 -18.60
C LYS A 204 -3.93 24.15 -17.63
N ALA A 205 -4.62 24.48 -16.55
CA ALA A 205 -4.09 25.38 -15.52
C ALA A 205 -2.82 24.82 -14.86
N HIS A 206 -2.78 23.50 -14.61
CA HIS A 206 -1.58 22.82 -14.10
C HIS A 206 -0.42 22.88 -15.09
N PHE A 207 -0.66 22.70 -16.39
CA PHE A 207 0.37 22.77 -17.41
C PHE A 207 0.96 24.18 -17.55
N ASP A 208 0.11 25.22 -17.47
CA ASP A 208 0.56 26.61 -17.47
C ASP A 208 1.41 26.93 -16.23
N TRP A 209 0.99 26.45 -15.06
CA TRP A 209 1.77 26.57 -13.83
C TRP A 209 3.12 25.87 -13.92
N LEU A 210 3.16 24.62 -14.42
CA LEU A 210 4.40 23.86 -14.54
C LEU A 210 5.37 24.53 -15.52
N ALA A 211 4.88 25.06 -16.64
CA ALA A 211 5.70 25.80 -17.59
C ALA A 211 6.30 27.07 -16.96
N GLY A 212 5.50 27.83 -16.18
CA GLY A 212 5.96 28.99 -15.43
C GLY A 212 7.02 28.64 -14.37
N LYS A 213 6.79 27.57 -13.60
CA LYS A 213 7.75 27.06 -12.61
C LYS A 213 9.09 26.67 -13.26
N VAL A 214 9.05 25.96 -14.38
CA VAL A 214 10.26 25.57 -15.12
C VAL A 214 11.01 26.82 -15.62
N GLN A 215 10.30 27.85 -16.09
CA GLN A 215 10.91 29.13 -16.48
C GLN A 215 11.57 29.84 -15.29
N GLU A 216 10.89 29.91 -14.15
CA GLU A 216 11.40 30.51 -12.92
C GLU A 216 12.68 29.79 -12.44
N GLU A 217 12.63 28.46 -12.31
CA GLU A 217 13.74 27.63 -11.84
C GLU A 217 14.90 27.55 -12.85
N SER A 218 14.67 27.94 -14.09
CA SER A 218 15.71 28.11 -15.11
C SER A 218 16.32 29.52 -15.11
N GLY A 219 16.03 30.36 -14.11
CA GLY A 219 16.55 31.73 -14.00
C GLY A 219 15.76 32.76 -14.80
N ASN A 220 14.46 32.54 -14.99
CA ASN A 220 13.55 33.42 -15.75
C ASN A 220 13.99 33.65 -17.21
N LEU A 221 14.49 32.60 -17.88
CA LEU A 221 14.89 32.68 -19.28
C LEU A 221 13.70 33.10 -20.16
N LYS A 222 13.96 34.06 -21.05
CA LYS A 222 12.96 34.55 -22.04
C LYS A 222 12.71 33.56 -23.19
N SER A 223 13.58 32.58 -23.36
CA SER A 223 13.47 31.49 -24.33
C SER A 223 14.34 30.33 -23.89
N GLY A 224 13.90 29.10 -24.09
CA GLY A 224 14.65 27.88 -23.81
C GLY A 224 14.27 26.76 -24.77
N SER A 225 14.73 25.55 -24.48
CA SER A 225 14.22 24.35 -25.15
C SER A 225 13.79 23.28 -24.14
N VAL A 226 12.67 22.62 -24.44
CA VAL A 226 12.08 21.60 -23.57
C VAL A 226 11.78 20.33 -24.37
N LEU A 227 12.09 19.20 -23.76
CA LEU A 227 11.62 17.88 -24.19
C LEU A 227 10.50 17.42 -23.26
N GLU A 228 9.32 17.11 -23.80
CA GLU A 228 8.29 16.37 -23.06
C GLU A 228 8.25 14.90 -23.50
N ILE A 229 8.45 13.99 -22.54
CA ILE A 229 8.35 12.54 -22.75
C ILE A 229 6.93 12.09 -22.42
N ALA A 230 6.32 11.33 -23.35
CA ALA A 230 4.88 11.04 -23.42
C ALA A 230 4.03 12.31 -23.50
N CYS A 231 4.30 13.12 -24.55
CA CYS A 231 3.70 14.45 -24.71
C CYS A 231 2.21 14.44 -25.09
N ASN A 232 1.62 13.26 -25.35
CA ASN A 232 0.21 13.09 -25.71
C ASN A 232 -0.17 14.04 -26.87
N ASP A 233 -1.23 14.83 -26.70
CA ASP A 233 -1.73 15.78 -27.71
C ASP A 233 -0.94 17.09 -27.79
N GLY A 234 0.13 17.25 -26.99
CA GLY A 234 1.00 18.42 -26.98
C GLY A 234 0.55 19.56 -26.07
N SER A 235 -0.52 19.38 -25.27
CA SER A 235 -1.10 20.47 -24.47
C SER A 235 -0.14 21.15 -23.49
N GLN A 236 0.81 20.41 -22.90
CA GLN A 236 1.86 21.00 -22.05
C GLN A 236 2.94 21.70 -22.89
N LEU A 237 3.30 21.14 -24.06
CA LEU A 237 4.20 21.80 -25.00
C LEU A 237 3.62 23.14 -25.49
N ASP A 238 2.30 23.26 -25.68
CA ASP A 238 1.64 24.53 -25.98
C ASP A 238 1.87 25.58 -24.90
N SER A 239 1.82 25.20 -23.61
CA SER A 239 2.14 26.10 -22.49
C SER A 239 3.59 26.61 -22.55
N PHE A 240 4.56 25.75 -22.88
CA PHE A 240 5.95 26.18 -23.07
C PHE A 240 6.13 27.06 -24.33
N LYS A 241 5.47 26.71 -25.42
CA LYS A 241 5.51 27.47 -26.68
C LYS A 241 4.96 28.89 -26.49
N ALA A 242 3.91 29.05 -25.68
CA ALA A 242 3.36 30.36 -25.31
C ALA A 242 4.38 31.24 -24.55
N LEU A 243 5.32 30.63 -23.83
CA LEU A 243 6.45 31.33 -23.19
C LEU A 243 7.64 31.58 -24.14
N GLY A 244 7.53 31.22 -25.43
CA GLY A 244 8.59 31.42 -26.42
C GLY A 244 9.63 30.29 -26.49
N TRP A 245 9.35 29.11 -25.93
CA TRP A 245 10.29 27.99 -25.90
C TRP A 245 10.22 27.13 -27.16
N LYS A 246 11.36 26.55 -27.55
CA LYS A 246 11.42 25.48 -28.56
C LYS A 246 10.97 24.18 -27.91
N THR A 247 10.05 23.47 -28.57
CA THR A 247 9.31 22.35 -27.99
C THR A 247 9.57 21.07 -28.77
N TYR A 248 10.00 20.03 -28.03
CA TYR A 248 10.29 18.69 -28.54
C TYR A 248 9.43 17.69 -27.77
N GLY A 249 8.88 16.69 -28.46
CA GLY A 249 8.02 15.69 -27.85
C GLY A 249 8.35 14.27 -28.28
N VAL A 250 8.05 13.31 -27.42
CA VAL A 250 8.08 11.87 -27.71
C VAL A 250 6.79 11.25 -27.24
N ASP A 251 6.09 10.49 -28.09
CA ASP A 251 4.90 9.74 -27.67
C ASP A 251 4.70 8.48 -28.54
N PRO A 252 4.41 7.29 -27.97
CA PRO A 252 4.18 6.08 -28.76
C PRO A 252 2.81 6.02 -29.45
N ALA A 253 1.80 6.75 -28.97
CA ALA A 253 0.44 6.68 -29.47
C ALA A 253 0.30 7.48 -30.77
N LYS A 254 0.45 6.79 -31.92
CA LYS A 254 0.41 7.39 -33.26
C LYS A 254 -0.80 8.32 -33.47
N ASN A 255 -1.98 7.84 -33.07
CA ASN A 255 -3.25 8.57 -33.20
C ASN A 255 -3.29 9.90 -32.43
N ILE A 256 -2.49 10.03 -31.36
CA ILE A 256 -2.44 11.23 -30.53
C ILE A 256 -1.25 12.12 -30.94
N ALA A 257 -0.08 11.52 -31.17
CA ALA A 257 1.15 12.23 -31.51
C ALA A 257 1.00 13.10 -32.78
N GLU A 258 0.19 12.66 -33.75
CA GLU A 258 -0.15 13.44 -34.95
C GLU A 258 -0.77 14.81 -34.65
N ILE A 259 -1.45 14.97 -33.51
CA ILE A 259 -2.02 16.25 -33.07
C ILE A 259 -0.88 17.19 -32.65
N ALA A 260 0.03 16.71 -31.80
CA ALA A 260 1.17 17.48 -31.31
C ALA A 260 2.15 17.87 -32.43
N GLN A 261 2.33 17.00 -33.43
CA GLN A 261 3.19 17.24 -34.60
C GLN A 261 2.80 18.49 -35.43
N LYS A 262 1.55 18.96 -35.33
CA LYS A 262 1.11 20.18 -36.04
C LYS A 262 1.76 21.44 -35.49
N ALA A 263 2.17 21.44 -34.23
CA ALA A 263 2.66 22.62 -33.52
C ALA A 263 4.08 22.46 -32.95
N HIS A 264 4.60 21.24 -32.84
CA HIS A 264 5.85 20.90 -32.14
C HIS A 264 6.70 19.88 -32.91
N THR A 265 7.99 19.80 -32.59
CA THR A 265 8.88 18.76 -33.14
C THR A 265 8.69 17.46 -32.35
N VAL A 266 7.91 16.50 -32.87
CA VAL A 266 7.55 15.28 -32.13
C VAL A 266 7.96 14.02 -32.87
N ARG A 267 8.59 13.08 -32.15
CA ARG A 267 8.91 11.74 -32.64
C ARG A 267 7.96 10.70 -32.05
N VAL A 268 7.45 9.82 -32.91
CA VAL A 268 6.59 8.71 -32.48
C VAL A 268 7.46 7.55 -31.99
N GLY A 269 7.24 7.11 -30.75
CA GLY A 269 7.95 5.97 -30.18
C GLY A 269 8.04 6.00 -28.65
N PHE A 270 8.55 4.92 -28.08
CA PHE A 270 8.82 4.85 -26.64
C PHE A 270 10.18 5.46 -26.30
N TRP A 271 10.25 6.22 -25.23
CA TRP A 271 11.52 6.69 -24.67
C TRP A 271 12.27 5.57 -23.92
N PRO A 272 13.62 5.49 -24.03
CA PRO A 272 14.49 6.27 -24.91
C PRO A 272 14.43 5.79 -26.37
N LEU A 273 14.61 6.73 -27.31
CA LEU A 273 14.77 6.46 -28.74
C LEU A 273 15.82 7.38 -29.37
N ASP A 274 16.15 7.15 -30.65
CA ASP A 274 16.95 8.10 -31.41
C ASP A 274 16.13 9.34 -31.81
N PHE A 275 16.63 10.52 -31.48
CA PHE A 275 16.00 11.80 -31.76
C PHE A 275 17.06 12.82 -32.22
N PRO A 276 17.44 12.82 -33.50
CA PRO A 276 18.53 13.64 -34.02
C PRO A 276 18.33 15.15 -33.87
N GLU A 277 17.10 15.65 -33.96
CA GLU A 277 16.76 17.07 -33.86
C GLU A 277 16.77 17.61 -32.43
N LEU A 278 16.80 16.72 -31.42
CA LEU A 278 16.76 17.10 -30.01
C LEU A 278 18.08 17.76 -29.59
N PRO A 279 18.07 19.01 -29.07
CA PRO A 279 19.26 19.60 -28.47
C PRO A 279 19.75 18.76 -27.29
N LYS A 280 21.08 18.75 -27.09
CA LYS A 280 21.74 17.99 -26.01
C LYS A 280 22.63 18.91 -25.19
N GLY A 281 22.99 18.50 -23.98
CA GLY A 281 23.76 19.31 -23.06
C GLY A 281 22.94 20.52 -22.58
N ASP A 282 23.61 21.61 -22.23
CA ASP A 282 22.96 22.83 -21.72
C ASP A 282 22.10 23.56 -22.77
N ALA A 283 22.16 23.15 -24.05
CA ALA A 283 21.23 23.62 -25.07
C ALA A 283 19.80 23.09 -24.83
N LEU A 284 19.66 21.97 -24.12
CA LEU A 284 18.40 21.46 -23.59
C LEU A 284 18.17 22.05 -22.21
N THR A 285 17.16 22.90 -22.06
CA THR A 285 16.90 23.60 -20.79
C THR A 285 16.20 22.69 -19.80
N ALA A 286 15.15 22.00 -20.23
CA ALA A 286 14.35 21.15 -19.37
C ALA A 286 13.87 19.87 -20.06
N ILE A 287 13.64 18.84 -19.26
CA ILE A 287 12.91 17.63 -19.65
C ILE A 287 11.72 17.50 -18.72
N THR A 288 10.53 17.28 -19.26
CA THR A 288 9.32 17.00 -18.47
C THR A 288 8.77 15.61 -18.81
N ALA A 289 8.31 14.88 -17.80
CA ALA A 289 7.67 13.57 -17.97
C ALA A 289 6.48 13.47 -17.02
N GLN A 290 5.29 13.71 -17.55
CA GLN A 290 4.06 13.80 -16.75
C GLN A 290 3.27 12.51 -16.77
N ASN A 291 3.06 11.93 -15.58
CA ASN A 291 2.28 10.73 -15.34
C ASN A 291 2.68 9.51 -16.19
N VAL A 292 3.90 9.49 -16.74
CA VAL A 292 4.41 8.39 -17.57
C VAL A 292 5.37 7.49 -16.80
N PHE A 293 6.13 8.02 -15.84
CA PHE A 293 7.21 7.27 -15.19
C PHE A 293 6.71 6.02 -14.44
N ALA A 294 5.48 6.08 -13.91
CA ALA A 294 4.78 4.96 -13.29
C ALA A 294 4.42 3.82 -14.27
N HIS A 295 4.33 4.12 -15.57
CA HIS A 295 3.96 3.15 -16.64
C HIS A 295 5.17 2.48 -17.29
N VAL A 296 6.39 2.86 -16.88
CA VAL A 296 7.61 2.37 -17.52
C VAL A 296 8.05 1.05 -16.86
N PRO A 297 8.22 -0.05 -17.63
CA PRO A 297 8.72 -1.31 -17.06
C PRO A 297 10.18 -1.23 -16.57
N GLN A 298 11.00 -0.38 -17.19
CA GLN A 298 12.42 -0.19 -16.90
C GLN A 298 12.71 1.28 -16.53
N PRO A 299 12.33 1.72 -15.31
CA PRO A 299 12.42 3.13 -14.91
C PRO A 299 13.87 3.65 -14.84
N VAL A 300 14.84 2.81 -14.48
CA VAL A 300 16.25 3.23 -14.44
C VAL A 300 16.78 3.55 -15.84
N ASP A 301 16.42 2.76 -16.86
CA ASP A 301 16.87 3.01 -18.23
C ASP A 301 16.18 4.22 -18.85
N PHE A 302 14.94 4.50 -18.46
CA PHE A 302 14.25 5.76 -18.78
C PHE A 302 15.06 6.96 -18.26
N LEU A 303 15.47 6.93 -16.98
CA LEU A 303 16.26 7.99 -16.37
C LEU A 303 17.66 8.11 -17.00
N LYS A 304 18.32 6.99 -17.32
CA LYS A 304 19.59 7.00 -18.05
C LYS A 304 19.46 7.62 -19.43
N GLY A 305 18.33 7.38 -20.11
CA GLY A 305 17.97 8.06 -21.35
C GLY A 305 17.96 9.58 -21.17
N CYS A 306 17.29 10.07 -20.13
CA CYS A 306 17.28 11.50 -19.78
C CYS A 306 18.69 12.01 -19.49
N ALA A 307 19.42 11.33 -18.61
CA ALA A 307 20.79 11.70 -18.22
C ALA A 307 21.74 11.78 -19.44
N LYS A 308 21.55 10.93 -20.46
CA LYS A 308 22.36 10.94 -21.69
C LYS A 308 22.23 12.24 -22.48
N VAL A 309 21.06 12.88 -22.47
CA VAL A 309 20.81 14.12 -23.24
C VAL A 309 20.99 15.40 -22.42
N MET A 310 20.95 15.31 -21.08
CA MET A 310 21.12 16.45 -20.17
C MET A 310 22.55 17.03 -20.17
N GLY A 311 22.68 18.35 -20.00
CA GLY A 311 23.91 19.02 -19.57
C GLY A 311 23.93 19.30 -18.06
N PRO A 312 25.02 19.88 -17.53
CA PRO A 312 25.10 20.30 -16.12
C PRO A 312 23.97 21.23 -15.67
N LYS A 313 23.39 22.05 -16.58
CA LYS A 313 22.32 23.01 -16.26
C LYS A 313 20.92 22.53 -16.64
N THR A 314 20.80 21.37 -17.29
CA THR A 314 19.50 20.83 -17.68
C THR A 314 18.78 20.25 -16.46
N LYS A 315 17.50 20.59 -16.29
CA LYS A 315 16.67 20.06 -15.21
C LYS A 315 15.67 19.04 -15.74
N LEU A 316 15.48 17.95 -15.01
CA LEU A 316 14.49 16.91 -15.30
C LEU A 316 13.36 17.00 -14.28
N TYR A 317 12.13 17.12 -14.75
CA TYR A 317 10.90 17.19 -13.97
C TYR A 317 10.06 15.94 -14.24
N ILE A 318 9.92 15.08 -13.23
CA ILE A 318 9.09 13.88 -13.32
C ILE A 318 7.90 14.04 -12.39
N GLN A 319 6.71 13.90 -12.96
CA GLN A 319 5.48 13.81 -12.19
C GLN A 319 4.92 12.39 -12.25
N THR A 320 4.60 11.81 -11.11
CA THR A 320 3.78 10.59 -11.02
C THR A 320 2.52 10.91 -10.24
N SER A 321 1.36 10.44 -10.72
CA SER A 321 0.18 10.40 -9.86
C SER A 321 0.47 9.52 -8.64
N GLN A 322 -0.27 9.71 -7.53
CA GLN A 322 -0.27 8.82 -6.35
C GLN A 322 0.85 9.07 -5.34
N CYS A 323 1.09 10.34 -4.99
CA CYS A 323 2.15 10.68 -4.05
C CYS A 323 1.96 10.08 -2.65
N ASN A 324 0.72 9.90 -2.24
CA ASN A 324 0.34 9.40 -0.91
C ASN A 324 -0.62 8.20 -0.97
N MET A 325 -0.64 7.49 -2.11
CA MET A 325 -1.58 6.39 -2.34
C MET A 325 -1.49 5.31 -1.27
N GLN A 326 -0.28 4.99 -0.84
CA GLN A 326 0.00 4.04 0.22
C GLN A 326 -0.68 4.49 1.52
N GLN A 327 -0.45 5.74 1.95
CA GLN A 327 -0.96 6.25 3.22
C GLN A 327 -2.49 6.42 3.22
N LEU A 328 -3.06 6.79 2.07
CA LEU A 328 -4.49 7.05 1.90
C LEU A 328 -5.29 5.78 1.53
N GLY A 329 -4.61 4.65 1.28
CA GLY A 329 -5.25 3.39 0.91
C GLY A 329 -5.91 3.42 -0.47
N GLN A 330 -5.45 4.27 -1.38
CA GLN A 330 -5.99 4.50 -2.73
C GLN A 330 -5.66 3.33 -3.68
N PHE A 331 -6.04 2.11 -3.31
CA PHE A 331 -5.75 0.90 -4.10
C PHE A 331 -6.41 0.90 -5.48
N ASP A 332 -7.45 1.73 -5.69
CA ASP A 332 -8.15 1.84 -6.96
C ASP A 332 -7.24 2.39 -8.05
N THR A 333 -6.19 3.11 -7.68
CA THR A 333 -5.20 3.59 -8.64
C THR A 333 -4.25 2.50 -9.14
N MET A 334 -4.40 1.26 -8.65
CA MET A 334 -3.73 0.09 -9.18
C MET A 334 -4.49 -0.44 -10.40
N TYR A 335 -3.91 -0.35 -11.58
CA TYR A 335 -4.39 -1.02 -12.79
C TYR A 335 -3.20 -1.34 -13.68
N HIS A 336 -3.35 -2.21 -14.67
CA HIS A 336 -2.22 -2.84 -15.38
C HIS A 336 -1.27 -1.86 -16.11
N GLU A 337 -1.73 -0.64 -16.42
CA GLU A 337 -0.87 0.43 -16.95
C GLU A 337 0.09 0.99 -15.88
N HIS A 338 -0.32 1.01 -14.61
CA HIS A 338 0.46 1.49 -13.48
C HIS A 338 1.34 0.38 -12.92
N ILE A 339 2.50 0.20 -13.53
CA ILE A 339 3.48 -0.80 -13.12
C ILE A 339 4.13 -0.41 -11.79
N SER A 340 4.44 0.87 -11.62
CA SER A 340 5.28 1.39 -10.53
C SER A 340 4.55 2.43 -9.68
N PHE A 341 4.71 2.31 -8.36
CA PHE A 341 4.14 3.18 -7.33
C PHE A 341 5.28 3.71 -6.47
N PHE A 342 5.88 4.83 -6.88
CA PHE A 342 7.13 5.29 -6.30
C PHE A 342 6.95 5.87 -4.89
N THR A 343 7.80 5.44 -3.98
CA THR A 343 8.14 6.12 -2.72
C THR A 343 9.33 7.07 -2.94
N GLY A 344 9.56 8.01 -2.03
CA GLY A 344 10.77 8.82 -2.01
C GLY A 344 12.04 7.98 -1.98
N HIS A 345 12.03 6.88 -1.22
CA HIS A 345 13.15 5.91 -1.17
C HIS A 345 13.43 5.28 -2.54
N SER A 346 12.38 4.83 -3.23
CA SER A 346 12.52 4.20 -4.56
C SER A 346 12.90 5.21 -5.65
N PHE A 347 12.40 6.44 -5.59
CA PHE A 347 12.81 7.53 -6.47
C PHE A 347 14.29 7.84 -6.30
N LYS A 348 14.74 8.00 -5.05
CA LYS A 348 16.15 8.23 -4.75
C LYS A 348 17.00 7.09 -5.31
N LYS A 349 16.62 5.83 -5.08
CA LYS A 349 17.35 4.67 -5.60
C LYS A 349 17.41 4.66 -7.13
N ALA A 350 16.31 4.95 -7.82
CA ALA A 350 16.27 5.00 -9.27
C ALA A 350 17.16 6.13 -9.83
N ALA A 351 17.14 7.31 -9.21
CA ALA A 351 17.99 8.44 -9.57
C ALA A 351 19.47 8.12 -9.37
N ASP A 352 19.85 7.58 -8.20
CA ASP A 352 21.23 7.18 -7.89
C ASP A 352 21.76 6.18 -8.95
N LEU A 353 20.95 5.17 -9.33
CA LEU A 353 21.31 4.17 -10.34
C LEU A 353 21.41 4.73 -11.78
N ALA A 354 20.78 5.88 -12.04
CA ALA A 354 20.86 6.58 -13.31
C ALA A 354 21.95 7.65 -13.35
N GLY A 355 22.67 7.89 -12.24
CA GLY A 355 23.66 8.96 -12.13
C GLY A 355 23.03 10.35 -12.11
N LEU A 356 21.83 10.47 -11.53
CA LEU A 356 21.11 11.72 -11.33
C LEU A 356 20.92 11.97 -9.83
N GLU A 357 20.79 13.24 -9.47
CA GLU A 357 20.52 13.65 -8.09
C GLU A 357 19.17 14.35 -8.01
N ILE A 358 18.35 13.97 -7.03
CA ILE A 358 17.10 14.66 -6.71
C ILE A 358 17.43 15.93 -5.96
N VAL A 359 17.07 17.09 -6.53
CA VAL A 359 17.25 18.40 -5.91
C VAL A 359 15.98 18.91 -5.22
N LYS A 360 14.81 18.41 -5.65
CA LYS A 360 13.51 18.77 -5.10
C LYS A 360 12.50 17.63 -5.18
N PHE A 361 11.69 17.46 -4.16
CA PHE A 361 10.62 16.47 -4.06
C PHE A 361 9.36 17.13 -3.50
N GLU A 362 8.40 17.43 -4.37
CA GLU A 362 7.19 18.20 -4.04
C GLU A 362 5.93 17.34 -4.15
N THR A 363 4.89 17.71 -3.40
CA THR A 363 3.53 17.21 -3.59
C THR A 363 2.69 18.28 -4.25
N VAL A 364 2.01 17.97 -5.34
CA VAL A 364 1.16 18.90 -6.10
C VAL A 364 -0.29 18.40 -6.18
N PRO A 365 -1.30 19.29 -6.12
CA PRO A 365 -2.72 18.92 -5.98
C PRO A 365 -3.38 18.53 -7.30
N ILE A 366 -2.75 17.65 -8.08
CA ILE A 366 -3.28 17.10 -9.34
C ILE A 366 -3.40 15.57 -9.23
N HIS A 367 -4.40 14.99 -9.91
CA HIS A 367 -4.68 13.55 -9.89
C HIS A 367 -4.85 12.92 -8.48
N GLY A 368 -5.39 13.67 -7.53
CA GLY A 368 -5.58 13.19 -6.15
C GLY A 368 -4.34 13.27 -5.25
N GLU A 369 -3.38 14.12 -5.62
CA GLU A 369 -2.01 14.30 -5.10
C GLU A 369 -0.95 13.54 -5.90
N SER A 370 -0.11 14.29 -6.60
CA SER A 370 1.00 13.78 -7.41
C SER A 370 2.33 14.21 -6.80
N CYS A 371 3.36 13.37 -6.96
CA CYS A 371 4.72 13.79 -6.64
C CYS A 371 5.29 14.49 -7.86
N LEU A 372 5.97 15.62 -7.65
CA LEU A 372 6.79 16.30 -8.66
C LEU A 372 8.24 16.27 -8.18
N VAL A 373 9.09 15.56 -8.91
CA VAL A 373 10.49 15.34 -8.56
C VAL A 373 11.38 16.06 -9.56
N THR A 374 12.22 16.96 -9.07
CA THR A 374 13.22 17.67 -9.88
C THR A 374 14.58 17.01 -9.70
N MET A 375 15.23 16.67 -10.82
CA MET A 375 16.53 16.00 -10.86
C MET A 375 17.53 16.75 -11.73
N GLU A 376 18.80 16.70 -11.34
CA GLU A 376 19.93 17.33 -12.03
C GLU A 376 21.11 16.34 -12.13
N LYS A 377 22.14 16.68 -12.93
CA LYS A 377 23.37 15.88 -13.02
C LYS A 377 24.32 16.11 -11.85
N SER A 378 24.40 17.34 -11.34
CA SER A 378 25.09 17.70 -10.11
C SER A 378 24.10 18.44 -9.22
N GLY A 379 23.82 17.93 -8.03
CA GLY A 379 22.83 18.50 -7.11
C GLY A 379 23.44 19.57 -6.21
N ASP A 380 24.07 20.57 -6.82
CA ASP A 380 24.66 21.71 -6.12
C ASP A 380 23.58 22.57 -5.42
N ASN A 381 22.31 22.40 -5.78
CA ASN A 381 21.15 23.16 -5.28
C ASN A 381 20.08 22.28 -4.60
N LYS A 382 20.46 21.23 -3.86
CA LYS A 382 19.51 20.38 -3.12
C LYS A 382 18.81 21.13 -1.99
N ASP A 383 17.48 21.03 -1.91
CA ASP A 383 16.72 21.42 -0.72
C ASP A 383 16.49 20.22 0.24
N ASN A 384 15.77 20.46 1.35
CA ASN A 384 15.48 19.41 2.34
C ASN A 384 14.16 18.65 2.11
N SER A 385 13.50 18.83 0.95
CA SER A 385 12.19 18.25 0.68
C SER A 385 12.22 16.73 0.55
N LEU A 386 13.27 16.18 -0.08
CA LEU A 386 13.49 14.73 -0.14
C LEU A 386 13.69 14.15 1.26
N GLU A 387 14.55 14.74 2.08
CA GLU A 387 14.82 14.23 3.44
C GLU A 387 13.56 14.24 4.32
N LYS A 388 12.75 15.31 4.23
CA LYS A 388 11.44 15.38 4.89
C LYS A 388 10.50 14.28 4.41
N ARG A 389 10.50 13.99 3.10
CA ARG A 389 9.70 12.91 2.52
C ARG A 389 10.16 11.54 3.04
N LEU A 390 11.47 11.27 3.03
CA LEU A 390 12.03 10.01 3.52
C LEU A 390 11.72 9.80 5.01
N ALA A 391 11.87 10.85 5.85
CA ALA A 391 11.52 10.80 7.26
C ALA A 391 10.01 10.54 7.48
N THR A 392 9.16 11.20 6.70
CA THR A 392 7.70 10.97 6.73
C THR A 392 7.34 9.53 6.37
N GLU A 393 7.94 8.99 5.31
CA GLU A 393 7.69 7.61 4.88
C GLU A 393 8.13 6.57 5.95
N ARG A 394 9.27 6.79 6.60
CA ARG A 394 9.73 5.95 7.72
C ARG A 394 8.76 6.02 8.90
N ARG A 395 8.43 7.24 9.36
CA ARG A 395 7.50 7.48 10.48
C ARG A 395 6.12 6.86 10.25
N ASP A 396 5.63 6.94 9.01
CA ASP A 396 4.31 6.40 8.65
C ASP A 396 4.34 4.87 8.42
N GLY A 397 5.53 4.28 8.46
CA GLY A 397 5.78 2.85 8.31
C GLY A 397 5.82 2.38 6.86
N VAL A 398 5.77 3.26 5.86
CA VAL A 398 5.68 2.91 4.42
C VAL A 398 6.83 1.99 3.97
N THR A 399 7.97 2.05 4.65
CA THR A 399 9.16 1.21 4.43
C THR A 399 9.21 -0.03 5.32
N SER A 400 8.17 -0.32 6.09
CA SER A 400 8.10 -1.45 7.01
C SER A 400 7.24 -2.59 6.46
N ASP A 401 7.50 -3.78 7.00
CA ASP A 401 6.73 -4.98 6.69
C ASP A 401 5.28 -4.89 7.16
N PHE A 402 5.05 -4.18 8.26
CA PHE A 402 3.73 -4.05 8.87
C PHE A 402 2.78 -3.21 8.00
N PHE A 403 3.32 -2.28 7.22
CA PHE A 403 2.51 -1.38 6.43
C PHE A 403 1.72 -2.07 5.32
N ALA A 404 2.26 -3.16 4.77
CA ALA A 404 1.54 -4.00 3.82
C ALA A 404 0.20 -4.49 4.39
N GLU A 405 0.20 -4.97 5.64
CA GLU A 405 -1.03 -5.43 6.29
C GLU A 405 -1.98 -4.27 6.57
N ARG A 406 -1.47 -3.11 7.00
CA ARG A 406 -2.30 -1.89 7.18
C ARG A 406 -2.97 -1.48 5.86
N PHE A 407 -2.21 -1.41 4.77
CA PHE A 407 -2.72 -1.05 3.46
C PHE A 407 -3.80 -2.03 2.98
N ARG A 408 -3.52 -3.33 3.10
CA ARG A 408 -4.47 -4.40 2.76
C ARG A 408 -5.75 -4.31 3.58
N SER A 409 -5.65 -4.10 4.89
CA SER A 409 -6.81 -3.92 5.78
C SER A 409 -7.67 -2.77 5.29
N ARG A 410 -7.00 -1.65 4.99
CA ARG A 410 -7.63 -0.41 4.55
C ARG A 410 -8.36 -0.63 3.23
N ALA A 411 -7.71 -1.26 2.26
CA ALA A 411 -8.32 -1.58 0.97
C ALA A 411 -9.56 -2.47 1.12
N ILE A 412 -9.45 -3.57 1.87
CA ILE A 412 -10.56 -4.51 2.11
C ILE A 412 -11.75 -3.81 2.74
N ALA A 413 -11.55 -3.00 3.76
CA ALA A 413 -12.68 -2.41 4.46
C ALA A 413 -13.24 -1.17 3.74
N ILE A 414 -12.47 -0.47 2.90
CA ILE A 414 -13.04 0.51 1.95
C ILE A 414 -13.97 -0.22 0.98
N ARG A 415 -13.50 -1.32 0.36
CA ARG A 415 -14.32 -2.16 -0.51
C ARG A 415 -15.60 -2.61 0.19
N ASP A 416 -15.48 -3.19 1.39
CA ASP A 416 -16.62 -3.73 2.12
C ASP A 416 -17.59 -2.62 2.54
N TRP A 417 -17.08 -1.46 2.95
CA TRP A 417 -17.91 -0.32 3.30
C TRP A 417 -18.67 0.21 2.08
N VAL A 418 -18.01 0.48 0.95
CA VAL A 418 -18.68 0.92 -0.28
C VAL A 418 -19.72 -0.10 -0.73
N THR A 419 -19.40 -1.39 -0.63
CA THR A 419 -20.34 -2.49 -0.96
C THR A 419 -21.58 -2.46 -0.07
N ARG A 420 -21.41 -2.32 1.25
CA ARG A 420 -22.52 -2.19 2.20
C ARG A 420 -23.38 -0.97 1.90
N GLU A 421 -22.76 0.15 1.55
CA GLU A 421 -23.48 1.38 1.22
C GLU A 421 -24.34 1.22 -0.03
N ILE A 422 -23.79 0.64 -1.09
CA ILE A 422 -24.54 0.36 -2.33
C ILE A 422 -25.73 -0.56 -2.04
N ARG A 423 -25.52 -1.65 -1.30
CA ARG A 423 -26.58 -2.58 -0.89
C ARG A 423 -27.65 -1.88 -0.05
N ALA A 424 -27.26 -1.03 0.90
CA ALA A 424 -28.18 -0.29 1.75
C ALA A 424 -29.04 0.71 0.96
N PHE A 425 -28.53 1.28 -0.13
CA PHE A 425 -29.33 2.11 -1.02
C PHE A 425 -30.27 1.28 -1.91
N ARG A 426 -29.80 0.18 -2.49
CA ARG A 426 -30.64 -0.73 -3.29
C ARG A 426 -31.81 -1.28 -2.45
N SER A 427 -31.57 -1.72 -1.22
CA SER A 427 -32.63 -2.21 -0.33
C SER A 427 -33.68 -1.15 0.04
N LYS A 428 -33.32 0.13 -0.05
CA LYS A 428 -34.24 1.28 0.11
C LYS A 428 -34.91 1.71 -1.19
N GLY A 429 -34.78 0.93 -2.26
CA GLY A 429 -35.40 1.18 -3.56
C GLY A 429 -34.71 2.26 -4.42
N TYR A 430 -33.46 2.64 -4.09
CA TYR A 430 -32.70 3.58 -4.90
C TYR A 430 -32.32 2.95 -6.25
N VAL A 431 -32.25 3.80 -7.29
CA VAL A 431 -31.47 3.52 -8.51
C VAL A 431 -30.02 3.86 -8.16
N VAL A 432 -29.09 2.94 -8.42
CA VAL A 432 -27.67 3.09 -8.05
C VAL A 432 -26.81 3.06 -9.30
N GLY A 433 -26.25 4.21 -9.66
CA GLY A 433 -25.29 4.34 -10.76
C GLY A 433 -23.91 4.77 -10.26
N ALA A 434 -22.98 4.96 -11.20
CA ALA A 434 -21.68 5.55 -10.92
C ALA A 434 -21.36 6.73 -11.86
N TYR A 435 -20.39 7.55 -11.48
CA TYR A 435 -19.88 8.65 -12.29
C TYR A 435 -18.35 8.56 -12.43
N GLY A 436 -17.90 8.54 -13.68
CA GLY A 436 -16.51 8.44 -14.11
C GLY A 436 -16.13 7.00 -14.45
N ALA A 437 -16.20 6.62 -15.72
CA ALA A 437 -15.66 5.38 -16.26
C ALA A 437 -14.11 5.44 -16.37
N ALA A 438 -13.45 5.99 -15.36
CA ALA A 438 -11.99 6.11 -15.29
C ALA A 438 -11.34 4.74 -15.02
N ALA A 439 -10.09 4.56 -15.46
CA ALA A 439 -9.35 3.31 -15.25
C ALA A 439 -9.34 2.87 -13.77
N LYS A 440 -9.00 3.79 -12.85
CA LYS A 440 -9.07 3.53 -11.40
C LYS A 440 -10.46 3.13 -10.90
N GLY A 441 -11.50 3.68 -11.52
CA GLY A 441 -12.88 3.34 -11.21
C GLY A 441 -13.19 1.88 -11.51
N MET A 442 -12.65 1.37 -12.61
CA MET A 442 -12.80 -0.05 -12.98
C MET A 442 -12.10 -0.96 -11.98
N THR A 443 -10.94 -0.56 -11.45
CA THR A 443 -10.28 -1.31 -10.38
C THR A 443 -11.16 -1.46 -9.14
N LEU A 444 -11.73 -0.35 -8.66
CA LEU A 444 -12.62 -0.37 -7.51
C LEU A 444 -13.87 -1.22 -7.79
N LEU A 445 -14.48 -1.05 -8.96
CA LEU A 445 -15.65 -1.81 -9.39
C LEU A 445 -15.37 -3.31 -9.37
N HIS A 446 -14.29 -3.77 -10.01
CA HIS A 446 -13.95 -5.20 -10.04
C HIS A 446 -13.53 -5.75 -8.68
N PHE A 447 -12.89 -4.95 -7.84
CA PHE A 447 -12.57 -5.38 -6.49
C PHE A 447 -13.84 -5.58 -5.64
N ILE A 448 -14.86 -4.73 -5.82
CA ILE A 448 -16.17 -4.91 -5.20
C ILE A 448 -16.88 -6.15 -5.76
N LEU A 449 -16.96 -6.26 -7.09
CA LEU A 449 -17.65 -7.38 -7.77
C LEU A 449 -17.05 -8.74 -7.41
N GLY A 450 -15.72 -8.84 -7.28
CA GLY A 450 -15.05 -10.07 -6.87
C GLY A 450 -15.34 -10.50 -5.42
N ALA A 451 -15.77 -9.58 -4.56
CA ALA A 451 -16.14 -9.88 -3.16
C ALA A 451 -17.64 -10.13 -2.99
N SER A 452 -18.49 -9.50 -3.82
CA SER A 452 -19.92 -9.82 -3.89
C SER A 452 -20.09 -11.14 -4.62
N GLN A 453 -20.32 -12.24 -3.91
CA GLN A 453 -20.68 -13.52 -4.51
C GLN A 453 -21.96 -13.36 -5.36
N CYS A 454 -21.77 -13.10 -6.66
CA CYS A 454 -22.76 -13.10 -7.74
C CYS A 454 -24.15 -12.53 -7.35
N GLU A 455 -24.30 -11.21 -7.40
CA GLU A 455 -25.63 -10.59 -7.50
C GLU A 455 -25.77 -9.97 -8.89
N GLU A 456 -26.86 -10.28 -9.59
CA GLU A 456 -27.25 -9.60 -10.83
C GLU A 456 -27.44 -8.09 -10.54
N GLN A 457 -26.78 -7.25 -11.34
CA GLN A 457 -26.92 -5.78 -11.36
C GLN A 457 -26.51 -5.04 -10.07
N PHE A 458 -25.20 -4.97 -9.78
CA PHE A 458 -24.66 -4.15 -8.69
C PHE A 458 -24.84 -2.64 -8.93
N LEU A 459 -24.55 -2.19 -10.16
CA LEU A 459 -24.78 -0.82 -10.64
C LEU A 459 -25.68 -0.87 -11.89
N ASP A 460 -26.55 0.13 -12.03
CA ASP A 460 -27.49 0.22 -13.15
C ASP A 460 -26.84 0.87 -14.39
N PHE A 461 -25.85 1.75 -14.20
CA PHE A 461 -25.14 2.47 -15.26
C PHE A 461 -23.86 3.15 -14.73
N VAL A 462 -22.98 3.57 -15.65
CA VAL A 462 -21.89 4.54 -15.40
C VAL A 462 -22.08 5.77 -16.27
N LEU A 463 -21.86 6.96 -15.72
CA LEU A 463 -21.83 8.22 -16.48
C LEU A 463 -20.38 8.60 -16.77
N ASP A 464 -20.07 8.99 -18.00
CA ASP A 464 -18.76 9.54 -18.37
C ASP A 464 -18.90 10.61 -19.47
N ASP A 465 -18.06 11.63 -19.41
CA ASP A 465 -18.08 12.75 -20.36
C ASP A 465 -17.14 12.53 -21.56
N ALA A 466 -16.33 11.46 -21.57
CA ALA A 466 -15.49 11.11 -22.70
C ALA A 466 -16.32 10.46 -23.81
N ASP A 467 -16.43 11.14 -24.96
CA ASP A 467 -17.22 10.69 -26.11
C ASP A 467 -16.89 9.27 -26.58
N LEU A 468 -15.60 8.90 -26.54
CA LEU A 468 -15.12 7.57 -26.94
C LEU A 468 -15.62 6.42 -26.03
N LYS A 469 -16.11 6.73 -24.83
CA LYS A 469 -16.65 5.74 -23.88
C LYS A 469 -18.18 5.69 -23.91
N GLN A 470 -18.84 6.69 -24.46
CA GLN A 470 -20.31 6.73 -24.46
C GLN A 470 -20.88 5.68 -25.43
N GLY A 471 -21.93 4.97 -25.00
CA GLY A 471 -22.52 3.88 -25.79
C GLY A 471 -21.71 2.58 -25.78
N THR A 472 -20.76 2.46 -24.84
CA THR A 472 -19.98 1.24 -24.58
C THR A 472 -20.37 0.61 -23.25
N PHE A 473 -19.76 -0.54 -22.92
CA PHE A 473 -19.92 -1.23 -21.65
C PHE A 473 -18.63 -1.22 -20.83
N CYS A 474 -18.77 -1.21 -19.50
CA CYS A 474 -17.64 -1.34 -18.59
C CYS A 474 -16.97 -2.72 -18.77
N PRO A 475 -15.62 -2.79 -18.90
CA PRO A 475 -14.91 -4.04 -19.16
C PRO A 475 -15.26 -5.13 -18.16
N GLY A 476 -15.54 -6.35 -18.62
CA GLY A 476 -15.89 -7.50 -17.78
C GLY A 476 -17.27 -7.43 -17.12
N THR A 477 -18.16 -6.54 -17.59
CA THR A 477 -19.52 -6.36 -17.05
C THR A 477 -20.52 -5.98 -18.15
N GLU A 478 -21.82 -6.07 -17.87
CA GLU A 478 -22.90 -5.55 -18.74
C GLU A 478 -23.30 -4.11 -18.41
N ILE A 479 -22.51 -3.39 -17.59
CA ILE A 479 -22.89 -2.06 -17.11
C ILE A 479 -22.67 -1.04 -18.24
N PRO A 480 -23.72 -0.36 -18.73
CA PRO A 480 -23.61 0.57 -19.84
C PRO A 480 -23.01 1.91 -19.40
N VAL A 481 -22.29 2.56 -20.32
CA VAL A 481 -21.69 3.89 -20.15
C VAL A 481 -22.49 4.93 -20.94
N PHE A 482 -22.99 5.95 -20.24
CA PHE A 482 -23.81 7.02 -20.81
C PHE A 482 -23.17 8.41 -20.61
N PRO A 483 -23.52 9.41 -21.45
CA PRO A 483 -23.16 10.81 -21.18
C PRO A 483 -23.84 11.33 -19.91
N SER A 484 -23.21 12.28 -19.22
CA SER A 484 -23.75 12.88 -17.97
C SER A 484 -25.15 13.49 -18.13
N ALA A 485 -25.49 14.00 -19.32
CA ALA A 485 -26.82 14.50 -19.65
C ALA A 485 -27.92 13.42 -19.53
N HIS A 486 -27.57 12.15 -19.67
CA HIS A 486 -28.48 11.01 -19.53
C HIS A 486 -29.03 10.86 -18.09
N LEU A 487 -28.40 11.53 -17.11
CA LEU A 487 -28.97 11.65 -15.77
C LEU A 487 -30.35 12.31 -15.79
N GLN A 488 -30.64 13.22 -16.74
CA GLN A 488 -31.98 13.81 -16.88
C GLN A 488 -33.03 12.77 -17.32
N THR A 489 -32.68 11.87 -18.24
CA THR A 489 -33.60 10.89 -18.81
C THR A 489 -33.85 9.70 -17.91
N LEU A 490 -32.85 9.24 -17.14
CA LEU A 490 -33.01 8.15 -16.17
C LEU A 490 -33.81 8.57 -14.94
N VAL A 491 -33.60 9.80 -14.47
CA VAL A 491 -34.01 10.22 -13.12
C VAL A 491 -35.36 10.92 -13.10
N VAL A 492 -35.79 11.54 -14.22
CA VAL A 492 -37.05 12.30 -14.31
C VAL A 492 -38.30 11.40 -14.39
N PRO A 493 -38.32 10.27 -15.13
CA PRO A 493 -39.54 9.45 -15.26
C PRO A 493 -39.83 8.61 -14.01
N LEU A 494 -38.81 8.13 -13.31
CA LEU A 494 -38.96 7.05 -12.33
C LEU A 494 -39.46 7.50 -10.94
N ARG A 495 -39.38 8.81 -10.59
CA ARG A 495 -39.61 9.34 -9.22
C ARG A 495 -38.84 8.61 -8.07
N ARG A 496 -37.98 7.64 -8.38
CA ARG A 496 -37.19 6.86 -7.40
C ARG A 496 -35.94 7.62 -6.95
N PRO A 497 -35.53 7.52 -5.67
CA PRO A 497 -34.29 8.16 -5.21
C PRO A 497 -33.05 7.58 -5.92
N VAL A 498 -31.98 8.37 -6.04
CA VAL A 498 -30.76 8.01 -6.80
C VAL A 498 -29.55 8.13 -5.90
N ALA A 499 -28.68 7.12 -5.96
CA ALA A 499 -27.35 7.13 -5.38
C ALA A 499 -26.29 7.02 -6.49
N ILE A 500 -25.25 7.86 -6.44
CA ILE A 500 -24.16 7.83 -7.42
C ILE A 500 -22.83 7.52 -6.73
N LEU A 501 -22.18 6.42 -7.09
CA LEU A 501 -20.80 6.14 -6.72
C LEU A 501 -19.84 7.00 -7.57
N VAL A 502 -18.99 7.81 -6.94
CA VAL A 502 -18.04 8.66 -7.64
C VAL A 502 -16.73 7.91 -7.85
N LEU A 503 -16.58 7.30 -9.02
CA LEU A 503 -15.38 6.56 -9.42
C LEU A 503 -14.23 7.50 -9.83
N ALA A 504 -14.55 8.65 -10.43
CA ALA A 504 -13.59 9.71 -10.74
C ALA A 504 -13.47 10.74 -9.59
N TRP A 505 -13.29 10.26 -8.36
CA TRP A 505 -13.30 11.05 -7.12
C TRP A 505 -12.30 12.21 -7.08
N ASN A 506 -11.19 12.12 -7.81
CA ASN A 506 -10.21 13.21 -7.90
C ASN A 506 -10.74 14.45 -8.64
N PHE A 507 -11.91 14.36 -9.29
CA PHE A 507 -12.64 15.46 -9.92
C PHE A 507 -13.99 15.70 -9.25
N PHE A 508 -14.14 15.30 -7.97
CA PHE A 508 -15.42 15.31 -7.28
C PHE A 508 -16.13 16.67 -7.31
N ASP A 509 -15.42 17.79 -7.14
CA ASP A 509 -16.03 19.13 -7.17
C ASP A 509 -16.65 19.48 -8.54
N GLU A 510 -16.01 19.08 -9.65
CA GLU A 510 -16.55 19.28 -10.99
C GLU A 510 -17.74 18.35 -11.24
N ILE A 511 -17.60 17.09 -10.83
CA ILE A 511 -18.65 16.07 -10.95
C ILE A 511 -19.88 16.45 -10.13
N ALA A 512 -19.69 16.95 -8.91
CA ALA A 512 -20.74 17.44 -8.02
C ALA A 512 -21.57 18.54 -8.70
N LYS A 513 -20.92 19.50 -9.35
CA LYS A 513 -21.58 20.57 -10.12
C LYS A 513 -22.37 20.00 -11.30
N LYS A 514 -21.82 19.03 -12.03
CA LYS A 514 -22.52 18.36 -13.15
C LYS A 514 -23.73 17.54 -12.68
N ILE A 515 -23.58 16.76 -11.61
CA ILE A 515 -24.68 16.01 -10.99
C ILE A 515 -25.77 16.98 -10.51
N ALA A 516 -25.41 18.11 -9.90
CA ALA A 516 -26.39 19.13 -9.51
C ALA A 516 -27.12 19.71 -10.74
N HIS A 517 -26.38 20.08 -11.79
CA HIS A 517 -26.92 20.68 -13.00
C HIS A 517 -27.89 19.75 -13.77
N PHE A 518 -27.53 18.48 -13.94
CA PHE A 518 -28.32 17.51 -14.71
C PHE A 518 -29.33 16.73 -13.84
N GLY A 519 -28.98 16.42 -12.59
CA GLY A 519 -29.76 15.52 -11.72
C GLY A 519 -30.71 16.19 -10.73
N LEU A 520 -30.49 17.46 -10.37
CA LEU A 520 -31.27 18.14 -9.31
C LEU A 520 -32.33 19.14 -9.79
N ARG A 521 -32.56 19.30 -11.10
CA ARG A 521 -33.51 20.31 -11.62
C ARG A 521 -34.93 20.18 -11.02
N LYS A 522 -35.42 18.95 -10.78
CA LYS A 522 -36.74 18.66 -10.18
C LYS A 522 -36.67 17.93 -8.83
N ARG A 523 -35.50 17.89 -8.17
CA ARG A 523 -35.26 17.14 -6.91
C ARG A 523 -34.57 18.00 -5.87
N GLU A 524 -34.80 17.71 -4.61
CA GLU A 524 -34.15 18.46 -3.51
C GLU A 524 -32.70 18.02 -3.29
N SER A 525 -32.37 16.73 -3.50
CA SER A 525 -31.00 16.23 -3.34
C SER A 525 -30.74 14.90 -4.08
N ILE A 526 -29.45 14.62 -4.29
CA ILE A 526 -28.91 13.33 -4.77
C ILE A 526 -27.89 12.88 -3.76
N THR A 527 -27.90 11.59 -3.44
CA THR A 527 -26.88 11.00 -2.57
C THR A 527 -25.72 10.49 -3.40
N THR A 528 -24.51 10.70 -2.92
CA THR A 528 -23.29 10.25 -3.57
C THR A 528 -22.43 9.48 -2.59
N ILE A 529 -21.76 8.46 -3.09
CA ILE A 529 -20.79 7.65 -2.35
C ILE A 529 -19.43 8.03 -2.92
N VAL A 530 -18.58 8.64 -2.12
CA VAL A 530 -17.22 9.03 -2.48
C VAL A 530 -16.28 8.02 -1.84
N PRO A 531 -15.48 7.25 -2.60
CA PRO A 531 -14.65 6.18 -2.05
C PRO A 531 -13.30 6.67 -1.50
N PHE A 532 -12.78 7.82 -1.96
CA PHE A 532 -11.44 8.32 -1.62
C PHE A 532 -11.40 9.86 -1.63
N PRO A 533 -10.41 10.50 -0.97
CA PRO A 533 -9.42 9.90 -0.05
C PRO A 533 -10.02 9.52 1.31
N GLU A 534 -11.12 10.16 1.68
CA GLU A 534 -11.90 9.86 2.87
C GLU A 534 -13.26 9.30 2.42
N PRO A 535 -13.47 7.97 2.50
CA PRO A 535 -14.71 7.38 2.03
C PRO A 535 -15.90 7.95 2.80
N ALA A 536 -16.88 8.47 2.09
CA ALA A 536 -18.01 9.17 2.70
C ALA A 536 -19.26 9.09 1.82
N VAL A 537 -20.41 9.09 2.46
CA VAL A 537 -21.68 9.32 1.80
C VAL A 537 -22.04 10.78 2.00
N VAL A 538 -22.19 11.51 0.90
CA VAL A 538 -22.50 12.93 0.91
C VAL A 538 -23.77 13.21 0.13
N ARG A 539 -24.54 14.18 0.60
CA ARG A 539 -25.77 14.66 -0.03
C ARG A 539 -25.48 15.93 -0.79
N LEU A 540 -25.66 15.90 -2.10
CA LEU A 540 -25.56 17.07 -2.98
C LEU A 540 -26.84 17.89 -2.95
N GLN A 541 -26.68 19.21 -2.87
CA GLN A 541 -27.75 20.20 -2.89
C GLN A 541 -27.81 20.90 -4.25
N LYS A 542 -28.95 21.57 -4.53
CA LYS A 542 -29.17 22.27 -5.81
C LYS A 542 -28.17 23.40 -6.09
N ASP A 543 -27.66 24.04 -5.05
CA ASP A 543 -26.67 25.12 -5.14
C ASP A 543 -25.25 24.61 -5.42
N GLY A 544 -25.06 23.29 -5.56
CA GLY A 544 -23.78 22.65 -5.79
C GLY A 544 -22.99 22.36 -4.51
N THR A 545 -23.50 22.73 -3.33
CA THR A 545 -22.89 22.37 -2.05
C THR A 545 -23.18 20.91 -1.68
N HIS A 546 -22.38 20.36 -0.78
CA HIS A 546 -22.60 19.01 -0.25
C HIS A 546 -22.53 18.95 1.27
N ARG A 547 -23.27 18.02 1.86
CA ARG A 547 -23.20 17.70 3.29
C ARG A 547 -22.85 16.24 3.48
N THR A 548 -21.83 15.96 4.28
CA THR A 548 -21.51 14.59 4.71
C THR A 548 -22.65 14.03 5.57
N LEU A 549 -23.23 12.93 5.13
CA LEU A 549 -24.27 12.21 5.88
C LEU A 549 -23.65 11.19 6.83
N ARG A 550 -22.60 10.51 6.37
CA ARG A 550 -21.81 9.53 7.13
C ARG A 550 -20.43 9.41 6.48
N ALA A 551 -19.39 9.32 7.29
CA ALA A 551 -18.05 8.97 6.83
C ALA A 551 -17.80 7.50 7.15
N MET A 552 -16.98 6.83 6.34
CA MET A 552 -16.43 5.55 6.73
C MET A 552 -15.56 5.76 7.97
N PRO A 553 -15.69 4.89 8.99
CA PRO A 553 -14.71 4.77 10.06
C PRO A 553 -13.27 4.84 9.54
N ASN A 554 -12.48 5.78 10.07
CA ASN A 554 -11.12 6.04 9.59
C ASN A 554 -10.17 4.84 9.72
N ASP A 555 -10.50 3.86 10.56
CA ASP A 555 -9.70 2.65 10.70
C ASP A 555 -10.53 1.39 10.44
N CYS A 556 -10.01 0.64 9.47
CA CYS A 556 -10.46 -0.67 9.11
C CYS A 556 -10.01 -1.64 10.19
N THR A 557 -10.94 -1.99 11.05
CA THR A 557 -10.72 -2.94 12.14
C THR A 557 -10.74 -4.37 11.68
N SER A 558 -9.79 -4.69 10.84
CA SER A 558 -9.29 -6.06 10.79
C SER A 558 -7.85 -6.00 10.35
N VAL A 559 -6.97 -5.46 11.20
CA VAL A 559 -5.54 -5.54 10.92
C VAL A 559 -5.16 -7.03 10.84
N PRO A 560 -4.67 -7.53 9.69
CA PRO A 560 -4.29 -8.89 9.52
C PRO A 560 -3.28 -9.30 10.58
N ASN A 561 -3.54 -10.45 11.17
CA ASN A 561 -2.53 -11.24 11.84
C ASN A 561 -1.40 -11.55 10.84
N VAL A 562 -0.24 -10.89 11.00
CA VAL A 562 0.98 -11.05 10.19
C VAL A 562 1.51 -12.51 10.18
N LEU A 563 1.06 -13.35 11.13
CA LEU A 563 1.49 -14.72 11.32
C LEU A 563 0.41 -15.74 10.94
N ARG A 564 -0.53 -15.39 10.03
CA ARG A 564 -1.71 -16.21 9.66
C ARG A 564 -1.41 -17.65 9.24
N ASN A 565 -0.17 -17.97 8.85
CA ASN A 565 0.24 -19.28 8.36
C ASN A 565 1.09 -20.08 9.36
N GLU A 566 1.21 -19.60 10.60
CA GLU A 566 1.99 -20.28 11.65
C GLU A 566 1.04 -20.83 12.73
N SER A 567 1.35 -22.03 13.22
CA SER A 567 0.64 -22.66 14.34
C SER A 567 1.02 -21.96 15.65
N ARG A 568 0.50 -20.75 15.87
CA ARG A 568 0.72 -19.96 17.09
C ARG A 568 -0.52 -19.94 18.00
N SER A 569 -0.27 -19.74 19.28
CA SER A 569 -1.32 -19.37 20.24
C SER A 569 -1.96 -18.04 19.83
N LYS A 570 -3.30 -17.94 19.90
CA LYS A 570 -4.04 -16.69 19.70
C LYS A 570 -3.71 -15.68 20.79
N THR A 571 -3.99 -14.40 20.51
CA THR A 571 -4.01 -13.33 21.51
C THR A 571 -5.45 -12.88 21.75
N VAL A 572 -5.90 -12.90 23.00
CA VAL A 572 -7.28 -12.65 23.39
C VAL A 572 -7.34 -11.50 24.39
N LEU A 573 -8.18 -10.51 24.11
CA LEU A 573 -8.46 -9.39 25.00
C LEU A 573 -9.79 -9.59 25.72
N VAL A 574 -9.81 -9.39 27.02
CA VAL A 574 -11.05 -9.24 27.78
C VAL A 574 -11.09 -7.82 28.35
N THR A 575 -12.19 -7.13 28.17
CA THR A 575 -12.39 -5.79 28.72
C THR A 575 -13.82 -5.63 29.19
N HIS A 576 -14.09 -4.56 29.92
CA HIS A 576 -15.43 -4.25 30.40
C HIS A 576 -15.68 -2.74 30.31
N ALA A 577 -16.94 -2.36 30.07
CA ALA A 577 -17.33 -0.96 29.97
C ALA A 577 -18.74 -0.71 30.51
N ARG A 578 -18.94 0.53 30.95
CA ARG A 578 -20.25 1.15 31.09
C ARG A 578 -20.13 2.60 30.66
N ASN A 579 -20.82 2.98 29.59
CA ASN A 579 -20.82 4.33 29.05
C ASN A 579 -19.40 4.91 28.84
N GLU A 580 -18.61 4.24 28.02
CA GLU A 580 -17.23 4.59 27.66
C GLU A 580 -17.12 5.18 26.24
N ASP A 581 -18.15 5.88 25.73
CA ASP A 581 -18.18 6.35 24.34
C ASP A 581 -17.01 7.27 23.96
N MET A 582 -16.43 7.98 24.93
CA MET A 582 -15.26 8.85 24.76
C MET A 582 -13.99 8.07 24.44
N LEU A 583 -13.65 7.07 25.25
CA LEU A 583 -12.36 6.36 25.15
C LEU A 583 -12.44 5.14 24.22
N MET A 584 -13.63 4.59 24.03
CA MET A 584 -13.84 3.37 23.24
C MET A 584 -13.26 3.45 21.81
N PRO A 585 -13.42 4.55 21.04
CA PRO A 585 -12.85 4.62 19.69
C PRO A 585 -11.33 4.49 19.69
N PHE A 586 -10.65 5.15 20.63
CA PHE A 586 -9.20 5.08 20.77
C PHE A 586 -8.75 3.70 21.21
N PHE A 587 -9.49 3.10 22.14
CA PHE A 587 -9.22 1.77 22.67
C PHE A 587 -9.32 0.71 21.55
N ILE A 588 -10.33 0.80 20.70
CA ILE A 588 -10.50 -0.05 19.51
C ILE A 588 -9.31 0.15 18.56
N ILE A 589 -9.00 1.39 18.18
CA ILE A 589 -7.90 1.71 17.25
C ILE A 589 -6.57 1.13 17.72
N GLN A 590 -6.25 1.26 19.01
CA GLN A 590 -5.00 0.77 19.58
C GLN A 590 -4.93 -0.76 19.60
N HIS A 591 -5.98 -1.43 20.07
CA HIS A 591 -5.89 -2.85 20.44
C HIS A 591 -6.41 -3.81 19.36
N ALA A 592 -7.30 -3.38 18.46
CA ALA A 592 -7.76 -4.19 17.34
C ALA A 592 -6.62 -4.86 16.54
N PRO A 593 -5.46 -4.20 16.28
CA PRO A 593 -4.33 -4.87 15.63
C PRO A 593 -3.58 -5.90 16.47
N MET A 594 -3.72 -5.86 17.79
CA MET A 594 -2.91 -6.65 18.71
C MET A 594 -3.57 -7.99 19.03
N PHE A 595 -4.91 -8.04 19.07
CA PHE A 595 -5.67 -9.19 19.55
C PHE A 595 -6.44 -9.90 18.45
N ASP A 596 -6.32 -11.23 18.40
CA ASP A 596 -7.06 -12.10 17.47
C ASP A 596 -8.55 -12.18 17.80
N GLU A 597 -8.90 -12.08 19.09
CA GLU A 597 -10.28 -12.05 19.59
C GLU A 597 -10.38 -11.01 20.71
N ALA A 598 -11.55 -10.40 20.89
CA ALA A 598 -11.81 -9.60 22.08
C ALA A 598 -13.24 -9.77 22.60
N PHE A 599 -13.39 -9.62 23.91
CA PHE A 599 -14.68 -9.66 24.59
C PHE A 599 -14.85 -8.39 25.40
N LEU A 600 -15.90 -7.63 25.10
CA LEU A 600 -16.35 -6.49 25.89
C LEU A 600 -17.52 -6.94 26.76
N ILE A 601 -17.31 -7.01 28.07
CA ILE A 601 -18.37 -7.19 29.06
C ILE A 601 -19.06 -5.84 29.28
N ASP A 602 -20.27 -5.69 28.75
CA ASP A 602 -21.03 -4.45 28.82
C ASP A 602 -22.01 -4.46 30.00
N PHE A 603 -21.94 -3.44 30.85
CA PHE A 603 -22.87 -3.23 31.96
C PHE A 603 -24.08 -2.39 31.53
N GLU A 604 -24.72 -2.81 30.44
CA GLU A 604 -25.86 -2.14 29.79
C GLU A 604 -25.59 -0.66 29.51
N SER A 605 -24.58 -0.40 28.68
CA SER A 605 -24.27 0.96 28.26
C SER A 605 -25.47 1.58 27.54
N THR A 606 -25.85 2.79 27.96
CA THR A 606 -26.96 3.56 27.41
C THR A 606 -26.51 4.63 26.41
N ASP A 607 -25.20 4.81 26.25
CA ASP A 607 -24.60 5.73 25.29
C ASP A 607 -24.19 4.99 24.00
N ARG A 608 -23.29 5.60 23.22
CA ARG A 608 -22.81 5.03 21.96
C ARG A 608 -21.78 3.90 22.14
N THR A 609 -21.40 3.47 23.34
CA THR A 609 -20.32 2.48 23.55
C THR A 609 -20.51 1.20 22.74
N VAL A 610 -21.68 0.56 22.86
CA VAL A 610 -21.99 -0.69 22.13
C VAL A 610 -22.08 -0.43 20.63
N GLN A 611 -22.68 0.71 20.24
CA GLN A 611 -22.74 1.13 18.85
C GLN A 611 -21.34 1.32 18.25
N LEU A 612 -20.41 1.93 19.00
CA LEU A 612 -19.03 2.15 18.56
C LEU A 612 -18.29 0.83 18.38
N VAL A 613 -18.53 -0.19 19.20
CA VAL A 613 -17.94 -1.51 18.99
C VAL A 613 -18.52 -2.16 17.72
N ALA A 614 -19.83 -2.06 17.51
CA ALA A 614 -20.47 -2.60 16.31
C ALA A 614 -20.03 -1.91 15.01
N ASP A 615 -19.88 -0.58 15.05
CA ASP A 615 -19.54 0.24 13.90
C ASP A 615 -18.03 0.17 13.58
N TYR A 616 -17.19 0.08 14.62
CA TYR A 616 -15.75 0.30 14.50
C TYR A 616 -14.90 -0.88 14.90
N ALA A 617 -15.31 -1.91 15.65
CA ALA A 617 -14.42 -3.00 16.06
C ALA A 617 -14.39 -4.16 15.04
N PRO A 618 -13.35 -5.02 15.05
CA PRO A 618 -13.32 -6.20 14.20
C PRO A 618 -14.47 -7.15 14.50
N ALA A 619 -14.86 -7.98 13.52
CA ALA A 619 -15.88 -9.01 13.73
C ALA A 619 -15.50 -10.05 14.81
N CYS A 620 -14.21 -10.16 15.16
CA CYS A 620 -13.73 -10.99 16.27
C CYS A 620 -13.86 -10.31 17.65
N TRP A 621 -14.34 -9.06 17.72
CA TRP A 621 -14.69 -8.39 18.96
C TRP A 621 -16.17 -8.59 19.25
N ARG A 622 -16.48 -9.10 20.44
CA ARG A 622 -17.82 -9.49 20.84
C ARG A 622 -18.26 -8.69 22.05
N VAL A 623 -19.47 -8.14 21.99
CA VAL A 623 -20.12 -7.54 23.16
C VAL A 623 -20.92 -8.63 23.88
N VAL A 624 -20.70 -8.75 25.19
CA VAL A 624 -21.40 -9.68 26.06
C VAL A 624 -22.01 -8.89 27.21
N ASN A 625 -23.30 -9.01 27.43
CA ASN A 625 -23.94 -8.30 28.55
C ASN A 625 -23.51 -8.90 29.89
N SER A 626 -23.30 -8.03 30.87
CA SER A 626 -22.99 -8.42 32.25
C SER A 626 -24.15 -9.23 32.85
N SER A 627 -23.84 -10.27 33.63
CA SER A 627 -24.84 -11.05 34.36
C SER A 627 -25.49 -10.26 35.51
N GLN A 628 -24.93 -9.10 35.86
CA GLN A 628 -25.46 -8.16 36.86
C GLN A 628 -26.21 -6.97 36.24
N GLY A 629 -26.44 -6.99 34.92
CA GLY A 629 -27.00 -5.85 34.19
C GLY A 629 -26.16 -4.60 34.39
N GLN A 630 -26.77 -3.55 34.96
CA GLN A 630 -26.12 -2.26 35.22
C GLN A 630 -25.21 -2.26 36.45
N VAL A 631 -25.34 -3.21 37.36
CA VAL A 631 -24.62 -3.18 38.64
C VAL A 631 -23.18 -3.66 38.45
N PHE A 632 -22.20 -2.81 38.75
CA PHE A 632 -20.81 -3.22 38.75
C PHE A 632 -20.48 -3.94 40.06
N ASP A 633 -20.25 -5.24 40.00
CA ASP A 633 -19.69 -6.04 41.10
C ASP A 633 -18.32 -6.58 40.65
N ALA A 634 -17.26 -6.15 41.35
CA ALA A 634 -15.89 -6.50 40.97
C ALA A 634 -15.60 -8.01 41.05
N GLU A 635 -16.24 -8.74 41.98
CA GLU A 635 -16.02 -10.18 42.15
C GLU A 635 -16.76 -10.97 41.07
N VAL A 636 -17.99 -10.59 40.77
CA VAL A 636 -18.75 -11.19 39.65
C VAL A 636 -18.06 -10.89 38.31
N LEU A 637 -17.57 -9.68 38.11
CA LEU A 637 -16.80 -9.33 36.92
C LEU A 637 -15.55 -10.21 36.78
N ASP A 638 -14.77 -10.38 37.85
CA ASP A 638 -13.59 -11.25 37.83
C ASP A 638 -13.97 -12.71 37.53
N GLN A 639 -15.13 -13.18 37.98
CA GLN A 639 -15.66 -14.51 37.61
C GLN A 639 -16.01 -14.59 36.11
N GLN A 640 -16.65 -13.56 35.56
CA GLN A 640 -16.98 -13.50 34.12
C GLN A 640 -15.71 -13.44 33.25
N VAL A 641 -14.70 -12.68 33.66
CA VAL A 641 -13.38 -12.65 33.01
C VAL A 641 -12.75 -14.05 33.05
N SER A 642 -12.75 -14.70 34.22
CA SER A 642 -12.23 -16.07 34.39
C SER A 642 -12.95 -17.10 33.50
N GLN A 643 -14.27 -16.93 33.33
CA GLN A 643 -15.06 -17.77 32.45
C GLN A 643 -14.62 -17.64 30.99
N ILE A 644 -14.38 -16.42 30.52
CA ILE A 644 -13.89 -16.17 29.15
C ILE A 644 -12.46 -16.70 28.98
N GLU A 645 -11.57 -16.46 29.95
CA GLU A 645 -10.20 -17.00 29.97
C GLU A 645 -10.20 -18.54 29.79
N SER A 646 -11.14 -19.24 30.43
CA SER A 646 -11.26 -20.70 30.35
C SER A 646 -11.60 -21.23 28.95
N TRP A 647 -12.16 -20.40 28.05
CA TRP A 647 -12.44 -20.78 26.67
C TRP A 647 -11.18 -20.82 25.81
N TYR A 648 -10.08 -20.25 26.30
CA TYR A 648 -8.82 -20.04 25.59
C TYR A 648 -7.62 -20.62 26.36
N PRO A 649 -7.67 -21.91 26.78
CA PRO A 649 -6.72 -22.47 27.73
C PRO A 649 -5.28 -22.55 27.19
N ASN A 650 -5.09 -22.52 25.87
CA ASN A 650 -3.77 -22.60 25.23
C ASN A 650 -3.31 -21.28 24.61
N ASP A 651 -4.09 -20.22 24.75
CA ASP A 651 -3.85 -18.95 24.08
C ASP A 651 -3.37 -17.89 25.06
N TRP A 652 -2.84 -16.79 24.53
CA TRP A 652 -2.45 -15.62 25.32
C TRP A 652 -3.70 -14.82 25.66
N VAL A 653 -3.99 -14.61 26.94
CA VAL A 653 -5.15 -13.83 27.39
C VAL A 653 -4.71 -12.68 28.27
N MET A 654 -5.32 -11.51 28.07
CA MET A 654 -5.10 -10.31 28.88
C MET A 654 -6.42 -9.59 29.16
N ALA A 655 -6.60 -9.16 30.42
CA ALA A 655 -7.71 -8.31 30.81
C ALA A 655 -7.28 -6.84 30.94
N LEU A 656 -7.98 -5.92 30.29
CA LEU A 656 -7.74 -4.47 30.36
C LEU A 656 -9.04 -3.71 30.65
N THR A 657 -8.93 -2.55 31.29
CA THR A 657 -10.02 -1.56 31.33
C THR A 657 -9.92 -0.62 30.12
N VAL A 658 -11.02 0.04 29.73
CA VAL A 658 -11.01 1.00 28.60
C VAL A 658 -10.06 2.19 28.82
N THR A 659 -9.59 2.39 30.06
CA THR A 659 -8.56 3.39 30.41
C THR A 659 -7.12 2.92 30.23
N GLU A 660 -6.89 1.66 29.88
CA GLU A 660 -5.57 1.05 29.81
C GLU A 660 -5.17 0.72 28.38
N PHE A 661 -4.10 1.33 27.92
CA PHE A 661 -3.60 1.17 26.57
C PHE A 661 -2.31 0.37 26.60
N LEU A 662 -2.35 -0.87 26.10
CA LEU A 662 -1.16 -1.72 25.97
C LEU A 662 -0.28 -1.21 24.84
N ILE A 663 0.95 -0.86 25.19
CA ILE A 663 1.99 -0.44 24.26
C ILE A 663 2.98 -1.59 24.16
N PHE A 664 2.85 -2.38 23.09
CA PHE A 664 3.70 -3.54 22.85
C PHE A 664 3.94 -3.71 21.34
N PRO A 665 4.98 -3.04 20.79
CA PRO A 665 5.32 -3.15 19.38
C PRO A 665 5.59 -4.61 18.97
N ASN A 666 5.06 -5.03 17.82
CA ASN A 666 5.22 -6.39 17.30
C ASN A 666 4.79 -7.51 18.27
N MET A 667 3.85 -7.23 19.19
CA MET A 667 3.42 -8.15 20.25
C MET A 667 3.23 -9.60 19.77
N ARG A 668 2.45 -9.83 18.71
CA ARG A 668 2.17 -11.19 18.22
C ARG A 668 3.45 -11.95 17.81
N ALA A 669 4.40 -11.27 17.17
CA ALA A 669 5.68 -11.87 16.77
C ALA A 669 6.57 -12.16 17.98
N ARG A 670 6.62 -11.25 18.96
CA ARG A 670 7.37 -11.43 20.21
C ARG A 670 6.81 -12.61 21.02
N LEU A 671 5.49 -12.67 21.18
CA LEU A 671 4.81 -13.77 21.88
C LEU A 671 4.99 -15.11 21.15
N PHE A 672 4.97 -15.11 19.81
CA PHE A 672 5.22 -16.32 19.03
C PHE A 672 6.67 -16.81 19.15
N ARG A 673 7.65 -15.91 19.01
CA ARG A 673 9.07 -16.25 19.22
C ARG A 673 9.29 -16.81 20.62
N ARG A 674 8.69 -16.19 21.64
CA ARG A 674 8.74 -16.68 23.01
C ARG A 674 8.15 -18.09 23.14
N GLN A 675 7.02 -18.35 22.49
CA GLN A 675 6.41 -19.68 22.46
C GLN A 675 7.32 -20.73 21.80
N LEU A 676 8.13 -20.35 20.80
CA LEU A 676 9.12 -21.24 20.18
C LEU A 676 10.32 -21.49 21.09
N GLU A 677 10.79 -20.46 21.80
CA GLU A 677 11.91 -20.55 22.75
C GLU A 677 11.55 -21.37 24.00
N ASP A 678 10.34 -21.17 24.52
CA ASP A 678 9.86 -21.81 25.73
C ASP A 678 8.34 -22.07 25.64
N PRO A 679 7.93 -23.32 25.39
CA PRO A 679 6.52 -23.67 25.29
C PRO A 679 5.83 -23.81 26.66
N SER A 680 6.52 -23.61 27.78
CA SER A 680 5.92 -23.73 29.12
C SER A 680 4.79 -22.69 29.36
N PRO A 681 3.86 -22.98 30.31
CA PRO A 681 2.92 -21.98 30.78
C PRO A 681 3.64 -20.71 31.19
N THR A 682 3.14 -19.55 30.77
CA THR A 682 3.86 -18.29 30.97
C THR A 682 2.92 -17.20 31.48
N ILE A 683 3.42 -16.39 32.40
CA ILE A 683 2.80 -15.15 32.86
C ILE A 683 3.76 -14.00 32.57
N LEU A 684 3.30 -13.05 31.76
CA LEU A 684 4.00 -11.81 31.43
C LEU A 684 3.38 -10.66 32.24
N LYS A 685 4.21 -10.01 33.05
CA LYS A 685 3.83 -8.83 33.83
C LYS A 685 4.20 -7.56 33.05
N HIS A 686 3.21 -6.72 32.78
CA HIS A 686 3.38 -5.42 32.15
C HIS A 686 3.31 -4.34 33.23
N GLN A 687 4.36 -3.53 33.33
CA GLN A 687 4.35 -2.34 34.17
C GLN A 687 3.41 -1.30 33.58
N ALA A 688 2.75 -0.52 34.42
CA ALA A 688 1.89 0.57 33.97
C ALA A 688 2.43 1.93 34.38
N LEU A 689 2.29 2.86 33.45
CA LEU A 689 2.60 4.27 33.60
C LEU A 689 1.29 5.04 33.69
N PHE A 690 1.16 5.88 34.72
CA PHE A 690 0.02 6.77 34.85
C PHE A 690 0.22 8.00 33.99
N MET A 691 -0.61 8.11 32.96
CA MET A 691 -0.56 9.17 31.98
C MET A 691 -1.29 10.41 32.52
N GLN A 692 -0.58 11.54 32.60
CA GLN A 692 -1.13 12.84 32.97
C GLN A 692 -0.85 13.89 31.89
N GLY A 693 -1.78 14.79 31.66
CA GLY A 693 -1.65 15.83 30.66
C GLY A 693 -2.78 16.84 30.78
N TYR A 694 -2.49 18.11 30.53
CA TYR A 694 -3.49 19.16 30.43
C TYR A 694 -3.42 19.72 29.00
N ASP A 695 -4.44 19.43 28.22
CA ASP A 695 -4.58 19.93 26.85
C ASP A 695 -5.99 20.48 26.68
N GLY A 696 -6.10 21.74 26.22
CA GLY A 696 -7.37 22.40 25.94
C GLY A 696 -7.95 22.07 24.56
N VAL A 697 -7.25 21.25 23.75
CA VAL A 697 -7.67 20.89 22.40
C VAL A 697 -8.59 19.66 22.42
N PRO A 698 -9.79 19.72 21.82
CA PRO A 698 -10.72 18.60 21.78
C PRO A 698 -10.15 17.33 21.15
N LEU A 699 -10.61 16.17 21.63
CA LEU A 699 -10.20 14.85 21.14
C LEU A 699 -10.66 14.61 19.70
N ARG A 700 -9.72 14.24 18.80
CA ARG A 700 -10.07 13.75 17.46
C ARG A 700 -10.18 12.23 17.52
N HIS A 701 -11.40 11.71 17.49
CA HIS A 701 -11.76 10.31 17.75
C HIS A 701 -11.16 9.27 16.77
N PHE A 702 -10.36 9.73 15.79
CA PHE A 702 -9.80 8.94 14.70
C PHE A 702 -8.27 9.04 14.59
N ARG A 703 -7.59 9.38 15.69
CA ARG A 703 -6.12 9.39 15.79
C ARG A 703 -5.75 8.72 17.11
N SER A 704 -4.61 8.03 17.17
CA SER A 704 -4.14 7.40 18.42
C SER A 704 -4.13 8.43 19.55
N LEU A 705 -4.67 8.06 20.71
CA LEU A 705 -4.72 8.92 21.90
C LEU A 705 -3.31 9.34 22.34
N LEU A 706 -2.35 8.42 22.28
CA LEU A 706 -0.93 8.70 22.53
C LEU A 706 -0.35 9.75 21.59
N LYS A 707 -0.80 9.79 20.32
CA LYS A 707 -0.31 10.77 19.33
C LYS A 707 -0.97 12.14 19.47
N GLN A 708 -2.01 12.27 20.28
CA GLN A 708 -2.81 13.50 20.43
C GLN A 708 -2.58 14.21 21.76
N ARG A 709 -1.91 13.56 22.71
CA ARG A 709 -1.75 14.07 24.05
C ARG A 709 -0.27 14.10 24.37
N HIS A 710 0.22 15.27 24.73
CA HIS A 710 1.52 15.45 25.36
C HIS A 710 1.40 14.95 26.80
N VAL A 711 2.30 14.05 27.22
CA VAL A 711 2.10 13.25 28.43
C VAL A 711 3.26 13.39 29.40
N TRP A 712 2.90 13.55 30.66
CA TRP A 712 3.76 13.44 31.84
C TRP A 712 3.45 12.13 32.56
N VAL A 713 4.47 11.49 33.12
CA VAL A 713 4.30 10.26 33.90
C VAL A 713 4.41 10.58 35.39
N LYS A 714 3.40 10.22 36.18
CA LYS A 714 3.49 10.30 37.64
C LYS A 714 4.04 8.97 38.19
N SER A 715 5.28 8.97 38.69
CA SER A 715 6.03 7.75 39.06
C SER A 715 5.67 7.14 40.43
N THR A 716 4.76 7.72 41.20
CA THR A 716 4.58 7.36 42.61
C THR A 716 3.65 6.17 42.89
N TRP A 717 3.04 5.56 41.86
CA TRP A 717 2.10 4.44 42.02
C TRP A 717 2.47 3.25 41.15
N PHE A 718 2.79 2.13 41.78
CA PHE A 718 3.05 0.86 41.09
C PHE A 718 1.71 0.20 40.70
N TYR A 719 1.40 0.19 39.40
CA TYR A 719 0.24 -0.49 38.83
C TYR A 719 0.71 -1.48 37.77
N ASN A 720 0.09 -2.66 37.70
CA ASN A 720 0.52 -3.72 36.80
C ASN A 720 -0.68 -4.42 36.15
N ARG A 721 -0.41 -5.04 34.99
CA ARG A 721 -1.30 -5.98 34.30
C ARG A 721 -0.56 -7.26 33.96
N VAL A 722 -1.28 -8.37 33.93
CA VAL A 722 -0.74 -9.66 33.52
C VAL A 722 -1.37 -10.15 32.22
N MET A 723 -0.54 -10.66 31.33
CA MET A 723 -0.93 -11.47 30.19
C MET A 723 -0.44 -12.90 30.44
N HIS A 724 -1.25 -13.92 30.17
CA HIS A 724 -0.90 -15.29 30.51
C HIS A 724 -1.25 -16.28 29.40
N ARG A 725 -0.61 -17.45 29.41
CA ARG A 725 -0.87 -18.56 28.47
C ARG A 725 -0.70 -19.92 29.17
N GLN A 726 -1.59 -20.87 28.88
CA GLN A 726 -1.53 -22.24 29.41
C GLN A 726 -1.58 -22.36 30.94
N THR A 727 -2.26 -21.40 31.58
CA THR A 727 -2.41 -21.37 33.02
C THR A 727 -3.86 -21.64 33.41
N THR A 728 -4.17 -22.85 33.88
CA THR A 728 -5.55 -23.31 34.05
C THR A 728 -6.12 -23.17 35.47
N ASN A 729 -5.39 -22.60 36.45
CA ASN A 729 -5.80 -22.65 37.87
C ASN A 729 -5.23 -21.52 38.79
N HIS A 730 -5.05 -20.29 38.31
CA HIS A 730 -4.55 -19.21 39.19
C HIS A 730 -5.64 -18.47 39.96
N ILE A 731 -5.38 -18.19 41.23
CA ILE A 731 -6.09 -17.19 42.03
C ILE A 731 -5.42 -15.84 41.75
N TYR A 732 -5.98 -15.08 40.81
CA TYR A 732 -5.55 -13.71 40.56
C TYR A 732 -5.97 -12.80 41.72
N GLY A 733 -5.17 -11.77 42.00
CA GLY A 733 -5.65 -10.65 42.80
C GLY A 733 -6.81 -9.94 42.08
N PRO A 734 -7.72 -9.27 42.82
CA PRO A 734 -8.84 -8.55 42.22
C PRO A 734 -8.40 -7.68 41.04
N GLY A 735 -9.11 -7.80 39.92
CA GLY A 735 -8.83 -7.04 38.71
C GLY A 735 -7.55 -7.42 37.97
N ARG A 736 -6.89 -8.55 38.25
CA ARG A 736 -5.65 -9.01 37.54
C ARG A 736 -4.43 -8.09 37.71
N HIS A 737 -4.29 -7.40 38.85
CA HIS A 737 -3.11 -6.57 39.15
C HIS A 737 -1.89 -7.35 39.64
N GLU A 738 -2.13 -8.48 40.30
CA GLU A 738 -1.13 -9.33 40.93
C GLU A 738 -1.52 -10.81 40.85
N TYR A 739 -0.56 -11.70 41.12
CA TYR A 739 -0.77 -13.15 41.22
C TYR A 739 -0.26 -13.65 42.60
N ASN A 740 -1.04 -14.51 43.26
CA ASN A 740 -0.79 -15.10 44.60
C ASN A 740 -0.64 -14.15 45.80
N PHE A 741 -1.74 -13.91 46.53
CA PHE A 741 -1.67 -13.36 47.89
C PHE A 741 -1.38 -14.43 48.96
N HIS A 742 -1.73 -15.72 48.72
CA HIS A 742 -1.59 -16.78 49.72
C HIS A 742 -1.22 -18.12 49.10
N GLY A 743 0.04 -18.53 49.28
CA GLY A 743 0.59 -19.75 48.67
C GLY A 743 -0.17 -21.02 49.02
N ARG A 744 -0.86 -21.61 48.03
CA ARG A 744 -1.16 -23.04 47.93
C ARG A 744 -1.31 -23.44 46.45
N GLY A 745 -0.18 -23.62 45.78
CA GLY A 745 -0.12 -24.20 44.45
C GLY A 745 1.32 -24.21 43.96
N LYS A 746 1.85 -25.39 43.59
CA LYS A 746 3.10 -25.49 42.84
C LYS A 746 2.81 -25.01 41.41
N ASP A 747 2.89 -23.70 41.22
CA ASP A 747 2.75 -23.08 39.93
C ASP A 747 3.97 -23.45 39.05
N THR A 748 3.71 -24.09 37.91
CA THR A 748 4.73 -24.49 36.92
C THR A 748 4.95 -23.43 35.84
N ALA A 749 4.28 -22.26 35.93
CA ALA A 749 4.40 -21.21 34.93
C ALA A 749 5.68 -20.38 35.09
N THR A 750 6.34 -20.12 33.95
CA THR A 750 7.46 -19.18 33.85
C THR A 750 6.94 -17.75 34.01
N ARG A 751 7.52 -17.02 34.95
CA ARG A 751 7.09 -15.65 35.31
C ARG A 751 8.12 -14.66 34.81
N LEU A 752 7.69 -13.73 33.97
CA LEU A 752 8.57 -12.73 33.36
C LEU A 752 7.99 -11.34 33.56
N VAL A 753 8.87 -10.37 33.79
CA VAL A 753 8.54 -8.96 33.62
C VAL A 753 8.75 -8.65 32.14
N ASN A 754 7.70 -8.18 31.46
CA ASN A 754 7.84 -7.73 30.09
C ASN A 754 8.55 -6.38 30.10
N THR A 755 9.78 -6.35 29.60
CA THR A 755 10.55 -5.12 29.41
C THR A 755 10.24 -4.48 28.06
N GLU A 756 9.70 -5.23 27.09
CA GLU A 756 9.43 -4.76 25.72
C GLU A 756 8.07 -4.06 25.54
N GLY A 757 7.32 -3.85 26.63
CA GLY A 757 6.03 -3.20 26.55
C GLY A 757 5.39 -2.91 27.90
N PHE A 758 4.61 -1.83 27.95
CA PHE A 758 4.01 -1.27 29.16
C PHE A 758 2.53 -0.92 28.95
N ILE A 759 1.84 -0.59 30.03
CA ILE A 759 0.45 -0.10 30.03
C ILE A 759 0.44 1.42 30.23
N ALA A 760 -0.06 2.16 29.26
CA ALA A 760 -0.39 3.58 29.42
C ALA A 760 -1.80 3.70 30.05
N LYS A 761 -1.88 4.06 31.33
CA LYS A 761 -3.16 4.19 32.06
C LYS A 761 -3.63 5.64 32.12
N TRP A 762 -4.77 5.93 31.51
CA TRP A 762 -5.40 7.24 31.43
C TRP A 762 -6.47 7.40 32.52
N HIS A 763 -6.02 7.83 33.70
CA HIS A 763 -6.84 7.82 34.91
C HIS A 763 -7.51 9.18 35.22
N TRP A 764 -6.72 10.25 35.37
CA TRP A 764 -7.18 11.60 35.77
C TRP A 764 -6.59 12.65 34.84
N THR A 765 -7.07 12.69 33.61
CA THR A 765 -6.53 13.61 32.61
C THR A 765 -7.55 14.73 32.39
N PRO A 766 -7.28 15.97 32.86
CA PRO A 766 -8.19 17.11 32.73
C PRO A 766 -8.30 17.55 31.27
N TRP A 767 -9.06 16.81 30.49
CA TRP A 767 -9.52 17.22 29.15
C TRP A 767 -10.87 17.90 29.28
N PRO A 768 -11.21 18.83 28.36
CA PRO A 768 -12.54 19.43 28.31
C PRO A 768 -13.68 18.41 28.40
N GLU A 769 -13.49 17.22 27.81
CA GLU A 769 -14.47 16.14 27.75
C GLU A 769 -14.47 15.20 28.98
N SER A 770 -13.41 15.22 29.80
CA SER A 770 -13.22 14.27 30.92
C SER A 770 -14.16 14.51 32.11
N ALA A 771 -14.64 15.74 32.29
CA ALA A 771 -15.46 16.13 33.44
C ALA A 771 -16.83 15.44 33.45
N GLU A 772 -17.48 15.32 32.29
CA GLU A 772 -18.80 14.67 32.17
C GLU A 772 -18.74 13.16 32.44
N ARG A 773 -17.68 12.49 31.99
CA ARG A 773 -17.45 11.05 32.21
C ARG A 773 -17.26 10.69 33.68
N ILE A 774 -16.46 11.46 34.43
CA ILE A 774 -16.15 11.17 35.84
C ILE A 774 -17.41 11.31 36.72
N VAL A 775 -18.23 12.33 36.46
CA VAL A 775 -19.49 12.57 37.17
C VAL A 775 -20.49 11.44 36.95
N HIS A 776 -20.55 10.90 35.74
CA HIS A 776 -21.45 9.80 35.39
C HIS A 776 -21.09 8.48 36.07
N VAL A 777 -19.80 8.08 36.05
CA VAL A 777 -19.37 6.81 36.68
C VAL A 777 -19.54 6.85 38.21
N GLY A 778 -19.22 7.98 38.85
CA GLY A 778 -19.37 8.14 40.31
C GLY A 778 -20.80 7.94 40.82
N ALA A 779 -21.81 8.28 40.02
CA ALA A 779 -23.22 8.13 40.38
C ALA A 779 -23.71 6.66 40.35
N THR A 780 -22.93 5.73 39.80
CA THR A 780 -23.36 4.34 39.55
C THR A 780 -22.68 3.28 40.44
N ILE A 781 -21.78 3.70 41.35
CA ILE A 781 -21.04 2.76 42.21
C ILE A 781 -21.95 2.22 43.32
N PRO A 782 -22.05 0.89 43.49
CA PRO A 782 -22.84 0.30 44.57
C PRO A 782 -22.33 0.71 45.95
N LYS A 783 -23.26 0.90 46.90
CA LYS A 783 -22.94 1.27 48.29
C LYS A 783 -21.96 0.29 48.96
N SER A 784 -22.09 -1.00 48.66
CA SER A 784 -21.19 -2.05 49.14
C SER A 784 -19.73 -1.88 48.69
N ASP A 785 -19.51 -1.30 47.51
CA ASP A 785 -18.18 -1.05 46.97
C ASP A 785 -17.59 0.24 47.51
N VAL A 786 -18.43 1.28 47.68
CA VAL A 786 -18.05 2.51 48.40
C VAL A 786 -17.60 2.19 49.83
N ASP A 787 -18.36 1.37 50.55
CA ASP A 787 -18.06 0.95 51.93
C ASP A 787 -16.75 0.14 52.01
N ARG A 788 -16.39 -0.57 50.94
CA ARG A 788 -15.14 -1.34 50.81
C ARG A 788 -13.99 -0.54 50.19
N LYS A 789 -14.18 0.76 49.94
CA LYS A 789 -13.24 1.66 49.22
C LYS A 789 -12.88 1.18 47.81
N ARG A 790 -13.71 0.33 47.19
CA ARG A 790 -13.58 -0.07 45.79
C ARG A 790 -14.19 1.02 44.91
N GLY A 791 -13.50 1.40 43.84
CA GLY A 791 -13.97 2.49 42.97
C GLY A 791 -13.78 3.90 43.52
N PHE A 792 -12.98 4.08 44.59
CA PHE A 792 -12.76 5.38 45.26
C PHE A 792 -12.30 6.49 44.30
N GLN A 793 -11.66 6.11 43.18
CA GLN A 793 -11.28 7.01 42.11
C GLN A 793 -12.44 7.77 41.45
N HIS A 794 -13.67 7.25 41.48
CA HIS A 794 -14.82 7.93 40.87
C HIS A 794 -15.62 8.74 41.91
N THR A 795 -15.28 8.65 43.19
CA THR A 795 -15.94 9.37 44.30
C THR A 795 -15.07 10.47 44.92
N ALA A 796 -13.81 10.61 44.50
CA ALA A 796 -12.89 11.62 45.01
C ALA A 796 -13.23 13.03 44.46
N ASN A 797 -13.21 14.03 45.35
CA ASN A 797 -13.71 15.38 45.10
C ASN A 797 -12.91 16.10 43.99
N LEU A 798 -13.55 16.41 42.86
CA LEU A 798 -12.96 16.96 41.63
C LEU A 798 -12.11 18.23 41.88
N LEU A 799 -12.54 19.08 42.81
CA LEU A 799 -11.89 20.36 43.14
C LEU A 799 -10.53 20.19 43.83
N ALA A 800 -10.38 19.18 44.69
CA ALA A 800 -9.13 18.93 45.40
C ALA A 800 -8.02 18.36 44.49
N GLY A 801 -8.40 17.61 43.44
CA GLY A 801 -7.47 17.07 42.45
C GLY A 801 -6.94 18.15 41.48
N LEU A 802 -7.80 19.08 41.06
CA LEU A 802 -7.43 20.20 40.18
C LEU A 802 -6.49 21.19 40.87
N GLU A 803 -6.71 21.51 42.16
CA GLU A 803 -5.82 22.37 42.94
C GLU A 803 -4.43 21.76 43.18
N GLY A 804 -4.33 20.43 43.31
CA GLY A 804 -3.05 19.72 43.46
C GLY A 804 -2.19 19.70 42.19
N ILE A 805 -2.82 19.68 41.02
CA ILE A 805 -2.14 19.70 39.70
C ILE A 805 -1.58 21.10 39.39
N HIS A 806 -2.26 22.17 39.83
CA HIS A 806 -1.70 23.52 39.70
C HIS A 806 -0.49 23.80 40.61
N LYS A 807 -0.40 23.12 41.77
CA LYS A 807 0.72 23.26 42.71
C LYS A 807 1.98 22.46 42.35
N THR A 808 1.89 21.52 41.40
CA THR A 808 3.03 20.69 40.97
C THR A 808 3.78 21.27 39.76
N LYS A 809 3.42 22.48 39.31
CA LYS A 809 4.16 23.22 38.26
C LYS A 809 5.62 23.55 38.62
N ASP A 810 5.97 23.58 39.91
CA ASP A 810 7.25 24.13 40.36
C ASP A 810 8.33 23.08 40.63
N HIS A 811 8.03 21.78 40.59
CA HIS A 811 9.04 20.73 40.75
C HIS A 811 8.72 19.50 39.90
N GLU A 812 9.68 19.13 39.04
CA GLU A 812 9.87 17.84 38.34
C GLU A 812 9.75 17.85 36.79
N ILE A 813 10.95 17.95 36.17
CA ILE A 813 11.50 17.38 34.92
C ILE A 813 10.58 17.20 33.71
N GLY A 814 10.73 18.14 32.77
CA GLY A 814 10.50 18.04 31.32
C GLY A 814 11.22 16.89 30.65
N LEU A 815 10.52 15.96 29.99
CA LEU A 815 11.08 15.20 28.87
C LEU A 815 10.16 15.39 27.66
N GLU A 816 10.73 15.82 26.53
CA GLU A 816 10.01 15.86 25.26
C GLU A 816 10.01 14.47 24.61
N LEU A 817 8.96 14.16 23.85
CA LEU A 817 8.70 12.85 23.25
C LEU A 817 9.81 12.31 22.33
N GLU A 818 10.76 13.16 21.92
CA GLU A 818 11.90 12.79 21.07
C GLU A 818 12.87 11.84 21.80
N GLU A 819 13.02 11.94 23.12
CA GLU A 819 13.96 11.12 23.90
C GLU A 819 13.47 9.68 24.18
N LEU A 820 12.17 9.41 24.00
CA LEU A 820 11.59 8.06 24.12
C LEU A 820 11.62 7.26 22.79
N GLN A 821 11.86 7.92 21.67
CA GLN A 821 11.89 7.28 20.34
C GLN A 821 13.27 6.70 19.98
N ASP A 822 14.36 7.27 20.49
CA ASP A 822 15.73 6.83 20.15
C ASP A 822 16.11 5.46 20.74
N LEU A 823 15.32 4.90 21.67
CA LEU A 823 15.55 3.56 22.24
C LEU A 823 15.13 2.41 21.31
N CYS A 824 14.36 2.68 20.24
CA CYS A 824 13.84 1.66 19.34
C CYS A 824 14.59 1.51 18.00
N ASP A 825 15.48 2.44 17.64
CA ASP A 825 15.89 2.62 16.23
C ASP A 825 17.40 2.58 15.93
N ASP A 826 18.30 2.19 16.86
CA ASP A 826 19.75 2.11 16.53
C ASP A 826 20.24 0.67 16.24
N GLU A 827 20.29 0.31 14.95
CA GLU A 827 20.96 -0.90 14.43
C GLU A 827 22.34 -0.60 13.81
N SER A 828 23.01 0.50 14.18
CA SER A 828 24.28 0.90 13.55
C SER A 828 25.47 0.93 14.50
N HIS A 829 26.01 -0.24 14.89
CA HIS A 829 27.47 -0.56 14.90
C HIS A 829 27.79 -1.93 15.56
N PRO A 830 28.89 -2.60 15.16
CA PRO A 830 29.19 -4.00 15.50
C PRO A 830 29.74 -4.18 16.92
N ASP A 831 29.62 -5.42 17.42
CA ASP A 831 30.15 -5.93 18.69
C ASP A 831 31.60 -5.46 19.00
N GLU A 832 31.87 -5.30 20.30
CA GLU A 832 33.14 -4.91 20.95
C GLU A 832 33.29 -3.40 21.26
N ASP A 833 32.54 -2.92 22.27
CA ASP A 833 32.99 -1.97 23.30
C ASP A 833 31.77 -1.37 24.05
N ARG A 834 31.22 -2.14 25.01
CA ARG A 834 30.26 -1.63 25.99
C ARG A 834 30.95 -1.46 27.33
N GLU A 835 31.51 -0.28 27.59
CA GLU A 835 31.70 0.22 28.95
C GLU A 835 31.89 1.76 28.92
N HIS A 836 31.00 2.48 29.63
CA HIS A 836 31.02 3.93 29.97
C HIS A 836 30.51 4.89 28.86
N VAL A 837 29.34 5.58 28.94
CA VAL A 837 28.88 6.69 29.83
C VAL A 837 27.47 7.15 29.33
N PRO A 838 26.57 7.85 30.08
CA PRO A 838 26.56 8.25 31.50
C PRO A 838 25.37 7.69 32.30
N ALA A 839 25.72 6.99 33.37
CA ALA A 839 24.90 6.76 34.54
C ALA A 839 24.87 8.03 35.41
N VAL A 840 23.79 8.83 35.35
CA VAL A 840 23.46 9.79 36.44
C VAL A 840 21.96 9.82 36.78
N PHE A 841 21.04 9.42 35.88
CA PHE A 841 19.59 9.39 36.19
C PHE A 841 19.03 8.02 36.60
N PHE A 842 19.73 6.93 36.29
CA PHE A 842 19.25 5.55 36.52
C PHE A 842 19.71 4.91 37.84
N ARG A 843 20.36 5.66 38.74
CA ARG A 843 20.88 5.12 40.02
C ARG A 843 19.91 5.22 41.20
N GLU A 844 18.87 6.06 41.14
CA GLU A 844 17.90 6.20 42.25
C GLU A 844 16.56 5.50 42.00
N ILE A 845 16.25 5.09 40.77
CA ILE A 845 15.11 4.24 40.45
C ILE A 845 15.64 2.81 40.35
N GLY A 846 15.53 2.08 41.47
CA GLY A 846 16.03 0.71 41.63
C GLY A 846 15.80 -0.16 40.38
N GLY A 847 16.90 -0.60 39.80
CA GLY A 847 17.00 -1.00 38.41
C GLY A 847 16.00 -2.06 37.96
N VAL A 848 15.11 -1.66 37.03
CA VAL A 848 14.54 -2.49 35.96
C VAL A 848 14.06 -1.51 34.90
N CYS A 849 14.81 -1.32 33.81
CA CYS A 849 14.34 -0.90 32.48
C CYS A 849 15.55 -0.66 31.56
N HIS A 850 16.04 -1.74 30.97
CA HIS A 850 16.74 -1.71 29.68
C HIS A 850 15.87 -2.52 28.71
N ALA A 851 14.99 -1.85 27.97
CA ALA A 851 14.44 -2.26 26.68
C ALA A 851 13.60 -1.11 26.13
#